data_AF-A0AA36MSN1-F1
#
_entry.id   AF-A0AA36MSN1-F1
#
_cell.length_a   1.000
_cell.length_b   1.000
_cell.length_c   1.000
_cell.angle_alpha   90.00
_cell.angle_beta   90.00
_cell.angle_gamma   90.00
#
_symmetry.space_group_name_H-M   'P 1'
#
loop_
_entity.id
_entity.type
_entity.pdbx_description
1 polymer ?
#
loop_
_entity_poly.entity_id
_entity_poly.type
_entity_poly.pdbx_seq_one_letter_code
_entity_poly.pdbx_strand_id
1 'polypeptide(L)'
;MACCFAFLAPANRAKRAPEAPGAPIAPAIAAPVGPLLPRQAADRLREGNERFAQGCTVHGASHEIVRKQLEAVAQAPFSAVVGCSDLRAPLEAIFDAPAGEIFAVRNAGNSCAHAEGSLVGSLELCTSKLGTSLILVLGHTKCGAVYGATRTFLEAKATSVSTALEGLMQEMSAVAEQAALEQSGRSFEEIAAHAVRVNVFHTVHFLLKFSAPIRDKVRLGKLEVQGAIYDLRTGRVEFLGPSPRQEEFMSSQQPLPLSVARDTWVARPESNAATAAARALEVLKEGNRRFAENRSNRCARSALTARRTRPSPLAAVLGCADCRAPVDTVFDAPGDLFVLRNAGNTCTHAEGSILGSLEFCASKLNSKLILVLGHTHCGALAGAAQTYLKRQAAGEPSKPGALEGLLTALSAVAKSSAEELGGGFEFRDLARHSVKVNVFHSINFMLRCSSPLRELVKSGGLEIHGGIYHLETGRVEFLGQSPQQAELLLLHSPSVPQVHTSEAPILAPPALERLWAGNQRYLGGIHRSGSCDRKALVESQAPHTAIVGCADARTPFELLFDAMPGDIFTLRNAGNACTRAEGSMLGSLEFCAGLGTQLILVLGHSNCRALKSAAQVRHEGAADESPVDALLASLSVVCREAEKRLGPVSEEEVLKLATELNVLRSMDFLLKYSRLVRERVRKGELEVHGAIFDETGAVRFLGCSPQQQSLLECDAALDKVLGA
;
A
#
# COMPACT_ATOMS: atom_id res chain seq x y z
N MET A 1 36.68 -30.80 -53.85
CA MET A 1 35.35 -30.89 -53.19
C MET A 1 34.51 -29.69 -53.59
N ALA A 2 33.20 -29.75 -53.39
CA ALA A 2 32.24 -28.69 -53.74
C ALA A 2 32.26 -27.52 -52.70
N CYS A 3 31.54 -26.40 -52.84
CA CYS A 3 30.56 -26.00 -53.86
C CYS A 3 30.51 -24.46 -54.04
N CYS A 4 29.64 -23.99 -54.93
CA CYS A 4 29.44 -22.58 -55.29
C CYS A 4 28.95 -21.68 -54.14
N PHE A 5 29.34 -20.40 -54.19
CA PHE A 5 28.54 -19.29 -53.69
C PHE A 5 28.25 -18.33 -54.84
N ALA A 6 26.97 -18.06 -55.11
CA ALA A 6 26.51 -17.16 -56.16
C ALA A 6 25.82 -15.94 -55.54
N PHE A 7 26.10 -14.75 -56.09
CA PHE A 7 25.42 -13.52 -55.68
C PHE A 7 23.98 -13.50 -56.21
N LEU A 8 23.02 -13.04 -55.38
CA LEU A 8 21.63 -12.83 -55.78
C LEU A 8 21.32 -11.34 -56.01
N ALA A 9 20.44 -11.10 -56.98
CA ALA A 9 20.09 -9.78 -57.51
C ALA A 9 19.07 -9.01 -56.64
N PRO A 10 18.95 -7.67 -56.80
CA PRO A 10 18.05 -6.85 -55.96
C PRO A 10 16.56 -7.08 -56.24
N ALA A 11 15.74 -6.89 -55.21
CA ALA A 11 14.30 -7.10 -55.26
C ALA A 11 13.53 -6.03 -56.06
N ASN A 12 12.38 -6.43 -56.62
CA ASN A 12 11.68 -5.70 -57.67
C ASN A 12 10.74 -4.60 -57.13
N ARG A 13 10.58 -3.48 -57.87
CA ARG A 13 9.66 -2.38 -57.52
C ARG A 13 8.21 -2.72 -57.89
N ALA A 14 7.38 -3.07 -56.92
CA ALA A 14 5.93 -3.12 -57.09
C ALA A 14 5.31 -1.70 -57.14
N LYS A 15 4.31 -1.50 -58.00
CA LYS A 15 3.63 -0.21 -58.19
C LYS A 15 2.60 0.04 -57.07
N ARG A 16 2.47 1.29 -56.60
CA ARG A 16 1.31 1.72 -55.79
C ARG A 16 0.04 1.76 -56.65
N ALA A 17 -1.09 1.35 -56.07
CA ALA A 17 -2.42 1.66 -56.59
C ALA A 17 -2.81 3.12 -56.25
N PRO A 18 -3.73 3.75 -57.00
CA PRO A 18 -4.20 5.10 -56.69
C PRO A 18 -5.05 5.12 -55.41
N GLU A 19 -4.95 6.22 -54.66
CA GLU A 19 -5.76 6.47 -53.46
C GLU A 19 -7.17 6.91 -53.85
N ALA A 20 -8.19 6.39 -53.17
CA ALA A 20 -9.58 6.80 -53.35
C ALA A 20 -9.81 8.18 -52.70
N PRO A 21 -10.72 9.03 -53.26
CA PRO A 21 -11.00 10.34 -52.67
C PRO A 21 -11.54 10.21 -51.25
N GLY A 22 -11.02 11.04 -50.34
CA GLY A 22 -11.31 10.96 -48.91
C GLY A 22 -12.79 11.16 -48.59
N ALA A 23 -13.32 10.31 -47.71
CA ALA A 23 -14.65 10.51 -47.12
C ALA A 23 -14.68 11.83 -46.31
N PRO A 24 -15.83 12.53 -46.26
CA PRO A 24 -15.93 13.80 -45.56
C PRO A 24 -15.63 13.64 -44.06
N ILE A 25 -14.78 14.52 -43.54
CA ILE A 25 -14.50 14.60 -42.10
C ILE A 25 -15.81 15.04 -41.42
N ALA A 26 -16.32 14.20 -40.52
CA ALA A 26 -17.52 14.53 -39.74
C ALA A 26 -17.29 15.82 -38.92
N PRO A 27 -18.31 16.69 -38.78
CA PRO A 27 -18.15 17.95 -38.05
C PRO A 27 -17.73 17.68 -36.60
N ALA A 28 -16.77 18.46 -36.10
CA ALA A 28 -16.29 18.33 -34.74
C ALA A 28 -17.43 18.55 -33.74
N ILE A 29 -17.75 17.52 -32.95
CA ILE A 29 -18.77 17.60 -31.90
C ILE A 29 -18.24 18.58 -30.84
N ALA A 30 -18.90 19.73 -30.72
CA ALA A 30 -18.51 20.75 -29.76
C ALA A 30 -18.61 20.20 -28.33
N ALA A 31 -17.50 20.24 -27.59
CA ALA A 31 -17.45 19.75 -26.22
C ALA A 31 -18.39 20.59 -25.32
N PRO A 32 -19.26 19.96 -24.51
CA PRO A 32 -20.16 20.68 -23.62
C PRO A 32 -19.35 21.39 -22.52
N VAL A 33 -19.57 22.70 -22.37
CA VAL A 33 -18.85 23.53 -21.38
C VAL A 33 -19.50 23.37 -20.00
N GLY A 34 -19.20 22.26 -19.35
CA GLY A 34 -19.62 21.94 -17.98
C GLY A 34 -19.32 20.48 -17.62
N PRO A 35 -19.23 20.12 -16.33
CA PRO A 35 -19.09 18.74 -15.92
C PRO A 35 -20.33 17.94 -16.36
N LEU A 36 -20.11 16.85 -17.09
CA LEU A 36 -21.19 15.94 -17.55
C LEU A 36 -21.99 15.41 -16.36
N LEU A 37 -23.28 15.13 -16.56
CA LEU A 37 -24.04 14.33 -15.60
C LEU A 37 -23.47 12.89 -15.56
N PRO A 38 -23.52 12.18 -14.42
CA PRO A 38 -22.89 10.85 -14.29
C PRO A 38 -23.34 9.83 -15.36
N ARG A 39 -24.63 9.90 -15.76
CA ARG A 39 -25.17 9.11 -16.87
C ARG A 39 -24.51 9.45 -18.21
N GLN A 40 -24.43 10.73 -18.56
CA GLN A 40 -23.78 11.20 -19.79
C GLN A 40 -22.29 10.81 -19.84
N ALA A 41 -21.60 10.84 -18.69
CA ALA A 41 -20.24 10.34 -18.59
C ALA A 41 -20.17 8.82 -18.86
N ALA A 42 -21.08 8.03 -18.30
CA ALA A 42 -21.13 6.58 -18.51
C ALA A 42 -21.50 6.21 -19.95
N ASP A 43 -22.46 6.91 -20.56
CA ASP A 43 -22.88 6.71 -21.95
C ASP A 43 -21.75 7.05 -22.92
N ARG A 44 -21.00 8.13 -22.68
CA ARG A 44 -19.80 8.48 -23.47
C ARG A 44 -18.71 7.40 -23.40
N LEU A 45 -18.54 6.72 -22.24
CA LEU A 45 -17.65 5.56 -22.14
C LEU A 45 -18.21 4.34 -22.89
N ARG A 46 -19.53 4.10 -22.89
CA ARG A 46 -20.17 3.00 -23.64
C ARG A 46 -19.94 3.16 -25.13
N GLU A 47 -20.35 4.29 -25.71
CA GLU A 47 -20.15 4.59 -27.13
C GLU A 47 -18.67 4.51 -27.54
N GLY A 48 -17.78 5.02 -26.69
CA GLY A 48 -16.34 4.99 -26.92
C GLY A 48 -15.77 3.58 -26.93
N ASN A 49 -16.22 2.71 -26.02
CA ASN A 49 -15.83 1.31 -26.06
C ASN A 49 -16.45 0.56 -27.25
N GLU A 50 -17.66 0.89 -27.68
CA GLU A 50 -18.24 0.31 -28.90
C GLU A 50 -17.41 0.66 -30.14
N ARG A 51 -17.02 1.94 -30.29
CA ARG A 51 -16.10 2.38 -31.35
C ARG A 51 -14.76 1.64 -31.28
N PHE A 52 -14.17 1.50 -30.09
CA PHE A 52 -12.93 0.75 -29.89
C PHE A 52 -13.05 -0.73 -30.26
N ALA A 53 -14.08 -1.44 -29.77
CA ALA A 53 -14.31 -2.86 -30.03
C ALA A 53 -14.63 -3.15 -31.50
N GLN A 54 -15.30 -2.23 -32.20
CA GLN A 54 -15.54 -2.30 -33.65
C GLN A 54 -14.27 -1.96 -34.47
N GLY A 55 -13.30 -1.26 -33.88
CA GLY A 55 -12.11 -0.74 -34.57
C GLY A 55 -12.35 0.58 -35.32
N CYS A 56 -13.43 1.29 -34.98
CA CYS A 56 -13.87 2.56 -35.56
C CYS A 56 -13.59 3.75 -34.61
N THR A 57 -12.45 3.72 -33.92
CA THR A 57 -11.98 4.78 -33.01
C THR A 57 -11.81 6.11 -33.74
N VAL A 58 -12.41 7.19 -33.24
CA VAL A 58 -12.31 8.52 -33.87
C VAL A 58 -11.21 9.39 -33.26
N HIS A 59 -10.77 9.13 -32.02
CA HIS A 59 -9.79 9.99 -31.33
C HIS A 59 -8.32 9.62 -31.59
N GLY A 60 -8.07 8.55 -32.37
CA GLY A 60 -6.82 8.31 -33.09
C GLY A 60 -5.55 8.13 -32.26
N ALA A 61 -5.05 6.89 -32.16
CA ALA A 61 -3.82 6.55 -31.41
C ALA A 61 -2.50 7.04 -32.04
N SER A 62 -2.49 8.11 -32.84
CA SER A 62 -1.26 8.70 -33.40
C SER A 62 -0.65 9.71 -32.43
N HIS A 63 0.69 9.79 -32.41
CA HIS A 63 1.41 10.68 -31.51
C HIS A 63 1.03 12.16 -31.73
N GLU A 64 0.80 12.56 -32.98
CA GLU A 64 0.39 13.91 -33.36
C GLU A 64 -0.98 14.30 -32.80
N ILE A 65 -1.97 13.40 -32.88
CA ILE A 65 -3.33 13.66 -32.36
C ILE A 65 -3.29 13.73 -30.83
N VAL A 66 -2.60 12.80 -30.18
CA VAL A 66 -2.40 12.79 -28.73
C VAL A 66 -1.71 14.08 -28.26
N ARG A 67 -0.65 14.54 -28.94
CA ARG A 67 -0.01 15.82 -28.65
C ARG A 67 -0.96 17.01 -28.78
N LYS A 68 -1.70 17.11 -29.88
CA LYS A 68 -2.68 18.19 -30.11
C LYS A 68 -3.78 18.23 -29.03
N GLN A 69 -4.20 17.07 -28.51
CA GLN A 69 -5.13 16.99 -27.38
C GLN A 69 -4.50 17.52 -26.08
N LEU A 70 -3.25 17.14 -25.79
CA LEU A 70 -2.50 17.60 -24.60
C LEU A 70 -2.26 19.11 -24.59
N GLU A 71 -1.98 19.69 -25.76
CA GLU A 71 -1.67 21.11 -25.96
C GLU A 71 -2.92 22.01 -25.88
N ALA A 72 -4.13 21.47 -26.08
CA ALA A 72 -5.37 22.24 -26.23
C ALA A 72 -6.28 22.33 -24.98
N VAL A 73 -6.03 21.53 -23.93
CA VAL A 73 -7.06 21.23 -22.90
C VAL A 73 -6.61 21.56 -21.47
N ALA A 74 -7.44 22.36 -20.76
CA ALA A 74 -7.38 22.49 -19.30
C ALA A 74 -8.01 21.26 -18.62
N GLN A 75 -7.47 20.81 -17.48
CA GLN A 75 -7.85 19.54 -16.83
C GLN A 75 -9.35 19.49 -16.45
N ALA A 76 -10.15 18.82 -17.29
CA ALA A 76 -11.57 18.56 -17.08
C ALA A 76 -11.95 17.09 -17.39
N PRO A 77 -11.32 16.08 -16.75
CA PRO A 77 -11.67 14.68 -16.96
C PRO A 77 -13.11 14.38 -16.56
N PHE A 78 -13.91 13.88 -17.51
CA PHE A 78 -15.34 13.61 -17.28
C PHE A 78 -15.58 12.31 -16.50
N SER A 79 -14.63 11.38 -16.52
CA SER A 79 -14.63 10.18 -15.69
C SER A 79 -13.25 9.93 -15.08
N ALA A 80 -13.24 9.46 -13.83
CA ALA A 80 -12.12 8.74 -13.26
C ALA A 80 -12.31 7.25 -13.54
N VAL A 81 -11.22 6.53 -13.83
CA VAL A 81 -11.29 5.08 -14.09
C VAL A 81 -10.22 4.38 -13.27
N VAL A 82 -10.66 3.49 -12.38
CA VAL A 82 -9.80 2.61 -11.57
C VAL A 82 -9.60 1.31 -12.35
N GLY A 83 -8.42 1.11 -12.93
CA GLY A 83 -8.11 -0.03 -13.80
C GLY A 83 -6.91 -0.85 -13.34
N CYS A 84 -6.82 -2.10 -13.77
CA CYS A 84 -5.70 -2.96 -13.40
C CYS A 84 -4.38 -2.55 -14.09
N SER A 85 -3.21 -2.74 -13.46
CA SER A 85 -1.89 -2.57 -14.09
C SER A 85 -1.53 -3.68 -15.10
N ASP A 86 -2.15 -4.85 -15.00
CA ASP A 86 -2.04 -5.96 -15.97
C ASP A 86 -3.02 -5.82 -17.16
N LEU A 87 -3.85 -4.78 -17.17
CA LEU A 87 -4.67 -4.38 -18.31
C LEU A 87 -3.77 -3.72 -19.37
N ARG A 88 -3.21 -4.51 -20.29
CA ARG A 88 -2.18 -4.10 -21.27
C ARG A 88 -2.73 -3.24 -22.44
N ALA A 89 -3.50 -2.20 -22.11
CA ALA A 89 -3.95 -1.13 -22.97
C ALA A 89 -4.10 0.17 -22.15
N PRO A 90 -3.99 1.36 -22.78
CA PRO A 90 -4.50 2.60 -22.19
C PRO A 90 -6.01 2.55 -21.91
N LEU A 91 -6.45 3.17 -20.82
CA LEU A 91 -7.87 3.31 -20.51
C LEU A 91 -8.51 4.31 -21.49
N GLU A 92 -7.76 5.35 -21.82
CA GLU A 92 -8.02 6.34 -22.85
C GLU A 92 -8.30 5.68 -24.22
N ALA A 93 -7.59 4.59 -24.55
CA ALA A 93 -7.81 3.85 -25.79
C ALA A 93 -9.03 2.91 -25.72
N ILE A 94 -9.20 2.16 -24.62
CA ILE A 94 -10.34 1.24 -24.41
C ILE A 94 -11.69 1.94 -24.57
N PHE A 95 -11.77 3.22 -24.21
CA PHE A 95 -12.97 4.04 -24.27
C PHE A 95 -12.95 5.08 -25.40
N ASP A 96 -12.03 4.98 -26.38
CA ASP A 96 -11.87 5.94 -27.50
C ASP A 96 -12.06 7.39 -27.05
N ALA A 97 -11.29 7.80 -26.04
CA ALA A 97 -11.39 9.08 -25.35
C ALA A 97 -10.13 9.93 -25.58
N PRO A 98 -10.25 11.27 -25.69
CA PRO A 98 -9.09 12.16 -25.81
C PRO A 98 -8.11 12.04 -24.63
N ALA A 99 -6.82 12.26 -24.91
CA ALA A 99 -5.78 12.33 -23.89
C ALA A 99 -6.11 13.43 -22.85
N GLY A 100 -6.07 13.06 -21.57
CA GLY A 100 -6.41 13.95 -20.44
C GLY A 100 -7.88 14.00 -20.03
N GLU A 101 -8.81 13.41 -20.81
CA GLU A 101 -10.24 13.39 -20.47
C GLU A 101 -10.67 12.22 -19.56
N ILE A 102 -9.80 11.22 -19.36
CA ILE A 102 -9.95 10.17 -18.35
C ILE A 102 -8.89 10.34 -17.28
N PHE A 103 -9.31 10.46 -16.02
CA PHE A 103 -8.40 10.44 -14.88
C PHE A 103 -8.10 8.98 -14.49
N ALA A 104 -7.03 8.44 -15.09
CA ALA A 104 -6.66 7.04 -14.96
C ALA A 104 -5.90 6.75 -13.65
N VAL A 105 -6.50 5.92 -12.79
CA VAL A 105 -5.94 5.41 -11.53
C VAL A 105 -5.67 3.91 -11.70
N ARG A 106 -4.44 3.43 -11.44
CA ARG A 106 -4.04 2.06 -11.79
C ARG A 106 -3.11 1.38 -10.78
N ASN A 107 -3.47 0.15 -10.41
CA ASN A 107 -2.68 -0.80 -9.62
C ASN A 107 -3.00 -2.25 -10.03
N ALA A 108 -2.26 -3.24 -9.55
CA ALA A 108 -2.55 -4.65 -9.80
C ALA A 108 -3.90 -5.06 -9.16
N GLY A 109 -4.79 -5.64 -9.96
CA GLY A 109 -6.12 -6.05 -9.51
C GLY A 109 -7.07 -4.92 -9.14
N ASN A 110 -6.83 -3.68 -9.60
CA ASN A 110 -7.79 -2.56 -9.52
C ASN A 110 -8.38 -2.30 -8.11
N SER A 111 -7.65 -2.63 -7.04
CA SER A 111 -8.14 -2.55 -5.65
C SER A 111 -8.01 -1.14 -5.06
N CYS A 112 -8.78 -0.81 -4.03
CA CYS A 112 -8.65 0.43 -3.26
C CYS A 112 -8.67 0.19 -1.74
N ALA A 113 -8.14 -0.94 -1.27
CA ALA A 113 -8.34 -1.47 0.09
C ALA A 113 -7.64 -0.72 1.24
N HIS A 114 -7.18 0.51 1.02
CA HIS A 114 -6.73 1.44 2.05
C HIS A 114 -7.33 2.82 1.76
N ALA A 115 -8.11 3.37 2.69
CA ALA A 115 -8.82 4.63 2.43
C ALA A 115 -7.92 5.86 2.46
N GLU A 116 -6.90 5.86 3.32
CA GLU A 116 -5.87 6.91 3.34
C GLU A 116 -4.81 6.70 2.25
N GLY A 117 -4.93 5.62 1.46
CA GLY A 117 -4.02 5.30 0.38
C GLY A 117 -4.12 6.26 -0.80
N SER A 118 -2.97 6.47 -1.45
CA SER A 118 -2.78 7.33 -2.62
C SER A 118 -3.88 7.19 -3.69
N LEU A 119 -4.41 5.99 -3.92
CA LEU A 119 -5.47 5.72 -4.90
C LEU A 119 -6.80 6.39 -4.53
N VAL A 120 -7.22 6.32 -3.26
CA VAL A 120 -8.46 6.95 -2.78
C VAL A 120 -8.26 8.46 -2.68
N GLY A 121 -7.09 8.91 -2.21
CA GLY A 121 -6.68 10.32 -2.28
C GLY A 121 -6.65 10.88 -3.70
N SER A 122 -6.36 10.05 -4.71
CA SER A 122 -6.42 10.42 -6.14
C SER A 122 -7.85 10.65 -6.61
N LEU A 123 -8.79 9.79 -6.19
CA LEU A 123 -10.21 9.89 -6.54
C LEU A 123 -10.88 11.06 -5.81
N GLU A 124 -10.49 11.33 -4.57
CA GLU A 124 -10.87 12.54 -3.84
C GLU A 124 -10.29 13.81 -4.50
N LEU A 125 -9.03 13.82 -4.93
CA LEU A 125 -8.44 14.93 -5.69
C LEU A 125 -9.26 15.20 -6.96
N CYS A 126 -9.45 14.17 -7.77
CA CYS A 126 -10.15 14.23 -9.05
C CYS A 126 -11.57 14.76 -8.89
N THR A 127 -12.41 14.08 -8.10
CA THR A 127 -13.82 14.47 -7.92
C THR A 127 -14.00 15.78 -7.15
N SER A 128 -12.98 16.31 -6.45
CA SER A 128 -13.10 17.54 -5.63
C SER A 128 -12.41 18.77 -6.22
N LYS A 129 -11.44 18.58 -7.12
CA LYS A 129 -10.69 19.68 -7.77
C LYS A 129 -10.92 19.74 -9.28
N LEU A 130 -11.19 18.61 -9.93
CA LEU A 130 -11.36 18.51 -11.38
C LEU A 130 -12.84 18.36 -11.82
N GLY A 131 -13.77 18.29 -10.86
CA GLY A 131 -15.22 18.31 -11.12
C GLY A 131 -15.83 17.02 -11.68
N THR A 132 -15.05 15.94 -11.74
CA THR A 132 -15.43 14.64 -12.29
C THR A 132 -16.65 14.02 -11.60
N SER A 133 -17.62 13.55 -12.39
CA SER A 133 -18.94 13.08 -11.95
C SER A 133 -19.16 11.57 -12.05
N LEU A 134 -18.21 10.82 -12.61
CA LEU A 134 -18.23 9.36 -12.65
C LEU A 134 -16.89 8.77 -12.17
N ILE A 135 -16.95 7.77 -11.29
CA ILE A 135 -15.88 6.82 -11.05
C ILE A 135 -16.31 5.47 -11.66
N LEU A 136 -15.52 4.93 -12.58
CA LEU A 136 -15.70 3.57 -13.10
C LEU A 136 -14.60 2.65 -12.53
N VAL A 137 -15.00 1.59 -11.83
CA VAL A 137 -14.09 0.52 -11.40
C VAL A 137 -14.07 -0.55 -12.48
N LEU A 138 -12.98 -0.63 -13.25
CA LEU A 138 -12.82 -1.50 -14.40
C LEU A 138 -11.94 -2.72 -14.08
N GLY A 139 -12.58 -3.83 -13.77
CA GLY A 139 -11.95 -5.15 -13.77
C GLY A 139 -11.69 -5.65 -15.20
N HIS A 140 -11.00 -6.78 -15.33
CA HIS A 140 -10.85 -7.45 -16.63
C HIS A 140 -10.75 -8.96 -16.51
N THR A 141 -11.19 -9.66 -17.56
CA THR A 141 -11.06 -11.12 -17.68
C THR A 141 -9.60 -11.55 -17.49
N LYS A 142 -9.37 -12.67 -16.80
CA LYS A 142 -8.02 -13.24 -16.56
C LYS A 142 -7.04 -12.21 -15.94
N CYS A 143 -7.50 -11.46 -14.95
CA CYS A 143 -6.67 -10.56 -14.15
C CYS A 143 -5.66 -11.34 -13.31
N GLY A 144 -4.35 -11.15 -13.55
CA GLY A 144 -3.29 -11.95 -12.92
C GLY A 144 -3.26 -11.88 -11.39
N ALA A 145 -3.61 -10.74 -10.80
CA ALA A 145 -3.68 -10.56 -9.34
C ALA A 145 -4.84 -11.36 -8.72
N VAL A 146 -6.07 -11.15 -9.21
CA VAL A 146 -7.29 -11.83 -8.72
C VAL A 146 -7.22 -13.35 -8.92
N TYR A 147 -6.78 -13.81 -10.10
CA TYR A 147 -6.55 -15.25 -10.35
C TYR A 147 -5.45 -15.82 -9.44
N GLY A 148 -4.42 -15.03 -9.13
CA GLY A 148 -3.38 -15.38 -8.17
C GLY A 148 -3.93 -15.57 -6.77
N ALA A 149 -4.68 -14.59 -6.25
CA ALA A 149 -5.31 -14.64 -4.93
C ALA A 149 -6.33 -15.80 -4.82
N THR A 150 -7.18 -15.98 -5.83
CA THR A 150 -8.16 -17.08 -5.89
C THR A 150 -7.47 -18.44 -5.83
N ARG A 151 -6.37 -18.62 -6.56
CA ARG A 151 -5.59 -19.87 -6.52
C ARG A 151 -4.95 -20.09 -5.15
N THR A 152 -4.31 -19.07 -4.57
CA THR A 152 -3.69 -19.16 -3.24
C THR A 152 -4.71 -19.55 -2.16
N PHE A 153 -5.91 -18.96 -2.21
CA PHE A 153 -7.02 -19.31 -1.33
C PHE A 153 -7.47 -20.76 -1.50
N LEU A 154 -7.78 -21.19 -2.74
CA LEU A 154 -8.29 -22.55 -3.02
C LEU A 154 -7.23 -23.66 -2.81
N GLU A 155 -5.94 -23.36 -2.94
CA GLU A 155 -4.85 -24.29 -2.61
C GLU A 155 -4.61 -24.43 -1.08
N ALA A 156 -5.45 -23.80 -0.24
CA ALA A 156 -5.34 -23.76 1.23
C ALA A 156 -3.97 -23.30 1.76
N LYS A 157 -3.19 -22.59 0.93
CA LYS A 157 -1.88 -22.04 1.29
C LYS A 157 -2.08 -20.79 2.11
N ALA A 158 -2.14 -20.96 3.43
CA ALA A 158 -2.21 -19.89 4.40
C ALA A 158 -1.02 -18.92 4.23
N THR A 159 -1.24 -17.83 3.48
CA THR A 159 -0.28 -16.75 3.35
C THR A 159 -0.23 -15.98 4.66
N SER A 160 0.85 -16.16 5.42
CA SER A 160 1.44 -15.04 6.16
C SER A 160 1.54 -13.86 5.19
N VAL A 161 1.08 -12.68 5.58
CA VAL A 161 1.33 -11.49 4.76
C VAL A 161 2.80 -11.15 4.91
N SER A 162 3.60 -11.46 3.90
CA SER A 162 5.06 -11.38 4.00
C SER A 162 5.65 -10.19 3.25
N THR A 163 4.94 -9.69 2.25
CA THR A 163 5.40 -8.69 1.28
C THR A 163 4.28 -7.69 1.00
N ALA A 164 4.56 -6.58 0.29
CA ALA A 164 3.50 -5.68 -0.15
C ALA A 164 2.56 -6.40 -1.14
N LEU A 165 3.12 -7.27 -1.98
CA LEU A 165 2.38 -8.18 -2.86
C LEU A 165 1.43 -9.09 -2.06
N GLU A 166 1.90 -9.72 -0.98
CA GLU A 166 1.04 -10.61 -0.19
C GLU A 166 0.01 -9.84 0.64
N GLY A 167 0.28 -8.59 1.01
CA GLY A 167 -0.73 -7.67 1.53
C GLY A 167 -1.86 -7.47 0.52
N LEU A 168 -1.50 -7.13 -0.73
CA LEU A 168 -2.44 -7.01 -1.84
C LEU A 168 -3.19 -8.32 -2.17
N MET A 169 -2.56 -9.49 -1.97
CA MET A 169 -3.22 -10.79 -2.12
C MET A 169 -4.16 -11.12 -0.95
N GLN A 170 -3.87 -10.67 0.28
CA GLN A 170 -4.80 -10.79 1.41
C GLN A 170 -5.96 -9.79 1.31
N GLU A 171 -5.73 -8.58 0.80
CA GLU A 171 -6.82 -7.65 0.43
C GLU A 171 -7.80 -8.34 -0.54
N MET A 172 -7.30 -9.18 -1.44
CA MET A 172 -8.10 -10.00 -2.36
C MET A 172 -8.52 -11.37 -1.79
N SER A 173 -8.16 -11.75 -0.56
CA SER A 173 -8.55 -13.07 -0.02
C SER A 173 -10.03 -13.11 0.35
N ALA A 174 -10.60 -12.04 0.90
CA ALA A 174 -12.04 -11.93 1.15
C ALA A 174 -12.86 -11.97 -0.15
N VAL A 175 -12.30 -11.43 -1.25
CA VAL A 175 -12.88 -11.52 -2.60
C VAL A 175 -12.85 -12.96 -3.13
N ALA A 176 -11.72 -13.67 -2.95
CA ALA A 176 -11.57 -15.07 -3.33
C ALA A 176 -12.48 -15.99 -2.52
N GLU A 177 -12.60 -15.76 -1.22
CA GLU A 177 -13.47 -16.47 -0.28
C GLU A 177 -14.95 -16.30 -0.67
N GLN A 178 -15.41 -15.06 -0.83
CA GLN A 178 -16.78 -14.78 -1.29
C GLN A 178 -17.06 -15.43 -2.64
N ALA A 179 -16.13 -15.35 -3.60
CA ALA A 179 -16.30 -15.97 -4.91
C ALA A 179 -16.33 -17.51 -4.87
N ALA A 180 -15.55 -18.14 -3.99
CA ALA A 180 -15.54 -19.59 -3.79
C ALA A 180 -16.82 -20.09 -3.10
N LEU A 181 -17.39 -19.30 -2.19
CA LEU A 181 -18.69 -19.57 -1.57
C LEU A 181 -19.84 -19.43 -2.59
N GLU A 182 -19.87 -18.32 -3.34
CA GLU A 182 -20.90 -18.04 -4.36
C GLU A 182 -20.83 -18.99 -5.58
N GLN A 183 -19.66 -19.58 -5.86
CA GLN A 183 -19.44 -20.56 -6.95
C GLN A 183 -19.00 -21.93 -6.39
N SER A 184 -19.54 -22.34 -5.25
CA SER A 184 -19.19 -23.62 -4.63
C SER A 184 -19.42 -24.81 -5.58
N GLY A 185 -18.46 -25.73 -5.62
CA GLY A 185 -18.45 -26.88 -6.52
C GLY A 185 -18.08 -26.59 -7.99
N ARG A 186 -17.74 -25.34 -8.35
CA ARG A 186 -17.26 -24.97 -9.69
C ARG A 186 -15.75 -25.15 -9.88
N SER A 187 -15.31 -25.08 -11.13
CA SER A 187 -13.88 -25.14 -11.47
C SER A 187 -13.13 -23.86 -11.08
N PHE A 188 -11.81 -23.96 -10.92
CA PHE A 188 -10.94 -22.81 -10.65
C PHE A 188 -11.15 -21.64 -11.61
N GLU A 189 -11.31 -21.89 -12.91
CA GLU A 189 -11.47 -20.84 -13.92
C GLU A 189 -12.83 -20.12 -13.78
N GLU A 190 -13.90 -20.84 -13.41
CA GLU A 190 -15.22 -20.24 -13.10
C GLU A 190 -15.16 -19.39 -11.83
N ILE A 191 -14.59 -19.92 -10.74
CA ILE A 191 -14.45 -19.20 -9.47
C ILE A 191 -13.59 -17.95 -9.66
N ALA A 192 -12.45 -18.05 -10.36
CA ALA A 192 -11.55 -16.93 -10.60
C ALA A 192 -12.12 -15.88 -11.57
N ALA A 193 -12.93 -16.31 -12.56
CA ALA A 193 -13.66 -15.38 -13.42
C ALA A 193 -14.75 -14.62 -12.63
N HIS A 194 -15.48 -15.29 -11.74
CA HIS A 194 -16.47 -14.65 -10.86
C HIS A 194 -15.80 -13.73 -9.83
N ALA A 195 -14.65 -14.11 -9.28
CA ALA A 195 -13.85 -13.29 -8.38
C ALA A 195 -13.47 -11.92 -8.97
N VAL A 196 -13.35 -11.78 -10.30
CA VAL A 196 -13.16 -10.47 -10.95
C VAL A 196 -14.39 -9.56 -10.74
N ARG A 197 -15.60 -10.10 -10.84
CA ARG A 197 -16.86 -9.35 -10.61
C ARG A 197 -17.02 -9.00 -9.12
N VAL A 198 -16.73 -9.94 -8.23
CA VAL A 198 -16.69 -9.71 -6.78
C VAL A 198 -15.67 -8.61 -6.43
N ASN A 199 -14.46 -8.65 -7.00
CA ASN A 199 -13.42 -7.64 -6.78
C ASN A 199 -13.83 -6.22 -7.18
N VAL A 200 -14.53 -6.08 -8.31
CA VAL A 200 -15.04 -4.80 -8.79
C VAL A 200 -16.04 -4.22 -7.77
N PHE A 201 -17.06 -4.98 -7.37
CA PHE A 201 -18.03 -4.49 -6.39
C PHE A 201 -17.47 -4.35 -4.97
N HIS A 202 -16.50 -5.17 -4.56
CA HIS A 202 -15.76 -5.00 -3.32
C HIS A 202 -15.02 -3.65 -3.32
N THR A 203 -14.37 -3.28 -4.42
CA THR A 203 -13.70 -1.99 -4.57
C THR A 203 -14.68 -0.81 -4.57
N VAL A 204 -15.83 -0.93 -5.27
CA VAL A 204 -16.91 0.08 -5.21
C VAL A 204 -17.41 0.27 -3.77
N HIS A 205 -17.69 -0.83 -3.06
CA HIS A 205 -18.07 -0.80 -1.65
C HIS A 205 -16.99 -0.16 -0.78
N PHE A 206 -15.71 -0.48 -0.98
CA PHE A 206 -14.61 0.09 -0.20
C PHE A 206 -14.53 1.62 -0.38
N LEU A 207 -14.61 2.11 -1.62
CA LEU A 207 -14.63 3.56 -1.91
C LEU A 207 -15.79 4.27 -1.20
N LEU A 208 -17.00 3.71 -1.28
CA LEU A 208 -18.19 4.27 -0.64
C LEU A 208 -18.16 4.16 0.90
N LYS A 209 -17.57 3.09 1.45
CA LYS A 209 -17.49 2.85 2.90
C LYS A 209 -16.49 3.80 3.57
N PHE A 210 -15.31 4.00 2.99
CA PHE A 210 -14.25 4.70 3.70
C PHE A 210 -13.91 6.12 3.19
N SER A 211 -14.32 6.52 1.98
CA SER A 211 -14.23 7.93 1.56
C SER A 211 -15.56 8.65 1.79
N ALA A 212 -15.64 9.44 2.86
CA ALA A 212 -16.79 10.33 3.09
C ALA A 212 -16.97 11.36 1.96
N PRO A 213 -15.91 12.05 1.44
CA PRO A 213 -16.06 12.99 0.33
C PRO A 213 -16.60 12.39 -0.97
N ILE A 214 -16.34 11.11 -1.25
CA ILE A 214 -16.94 10.39 -2.39
C ILE A 214 -18.40 10.02 -2.05
N ARG A 215 -18.63 9.35 -0.91
CA ARG A 215 -19.96 8.90 -0.46
C ARG A 215 -20.99 10.03 -0.43
N ASP A 216 -20.62 11.21 0.08
CA ASP A 216 -21.56 12.30 0.24
C ASP A 216 -21.90 12.98 -1.11
N LYS A 217 -21.01 12.95 -2.10
CA LYS A 217 -21.35 13.35 -3.47
C LYS A 217 -22.30 12.36 -4.14
N VAL A 218 -22.15 11.07 -3.85
CA VAL A 218 -23.08 10.02 -4.32
C VAL A 218 -24.45 10.16 -3.67
N ARG A 219 -24.51 10.42 -2.35
CA ARG A 219 -25.76 10.79 -1.64
C ARG A 219 -26.45 12.02 -2.24
N LEU A 220 -25.67 13.00 -2.71
CA LEU A 220 -26.17 14.22 -3.35
C LEU A 220 -26.44 14.08 -4.87
N GLY A 221 -26.27 12.89 -5.47
CA GLY A 221 -26.45 12.66 -6.91
C GLY A 221 -25.44 13.40 -7.82
N LYS A 222 -24.36 13.96 -7.24
CA LYS A 222 -23.32 14.73 -7.94
C LYS A 222 -22.19 13.86 -8.48
N LEU A 223 -22.14 12.60 -8.06
CA LEU A 223 -21.14 11.60 -8.42
C LEU A 223 -21.84 10.25 -8.50
N GLU A 224 -21.44 9.41 -9.45
CA GLU A 224 -21.82 7.99 -9.48
C GLU A 224 -20.58 7.11 -9.44
N VAL A 225 -20.68 5.93 -8.83
CA VAL A 225 -19.59 4.94 -8.77
C VAL A 225 -20.11 3.64 -9.37
N GLN A 226 -19.65 3.31 -10.58
CA GLN A 226 -20.08 2.13 -11.33
C GLN A 226 -18.98 1.07 -11.40
N GLY A 227 -19.36 -0.21 -11.46
CA GLY A 227 -18.49 -1.32 -11.83
C GLY A 227 -18.55 -1.67 -13.31
N ALA A 228 -17.46 -2.22 -13.85
CA ALA A 228 -17.39 -2.77 -15.20
C ALA A 228 -16.30 -3.86 -15.34
N ILE A 229 -16.40 -4.69 -16.39
CA ILE A 229 -15.43 -5.74 -16.72
C ILE A 229 -15.05 -5.68 -18.20
N TYR A 230 -13.76 -5.56 -18.50
CA TYR A 230 -13.21 -5.63 -19.87
C TYR A 230 -12.86 -7.08 -20.28
N ASP A 231 -13.40 -7.56 -21.40
CA ASP A 231 -12.99 -8.84 -22.03
C ASP A 231 -11.75 -8.60 -22.92
N LEU A 232 -10.61 -9.19 -22.49
CA LEU A 232 -9.30 -9.03 -23.13
C LEU A 232 -9.22 -9.53 -24.59
N ARG A 233 -10.21 -10.31 -25.04
CA ARG A 233 -10.23 -11.02 -26.34
C ARG A 233 -11.10 -10.29 -27.37
N THR A 234 -12.15 -9.63 -26.93
CA THR A 234 -13.15 -8.94 -27.76
C THR A 234 -13.01 -7.42 -27.72
N GLY A 235 -12.31 -6.87 -26.72
CA GLY A 235 -12.19 -5.42 -26.52
C GLY A 235 -13.44 -4.76 -25.95
N ARG A 236 -14.48 -5.54 -25.59
CA ARG A 236 -15.75 -5.02 -25.05
C ARG A 236 -15.71 -4.87 -23.53
N VAL A 237 -16.46 -3.90 -23.03
CA VAL A 237 -16.71 -3.66 -21.60
C VAL A 237 -18.14 -4.03 -21.24
N GLU A 238 -18.29 -5.00 -20.33
CA GLU A 238 -19.53 -5.30 -19.61
C GLU A 238 -19.70 -4.23 -18.52
N PHE A 239 -20.60 -3.27 -18.72
CA PHE A 239 -20.93 -2.27 -17.69
C PHE A 239 -21.92 -2.88 -16.69
N LEU A 240 -21.52 -2.96 -15.42
CA LEU A 240 -22.34 -3.55 -14.35
C LEU A 240 -23.25 -2.53 -13.66
N GLY A 241 -22.95 -1.23 -13.79
CA GLY A 241 -23.65 -0.15 -13.08
C GLY A 241 -23.22 0.00 -11.61
N PRO A 242 -23.99 0.71 -10.78
CA PRO A 242 -23.75 0.81 -9.34
C PRO A 242 -23.69 -0.54 -8.62
N SER A 243 -23.16 -0.58 -7.41
CA SER A 243 -23.17 -1.83 -6.62
C SER A 243 -24.62 -2.24 -6.30
N PRO A 244 -25.04 -3.51 -6.52
CA PRO A 244 -26.38 -3.99 -6.15
C PRO A 244 -26.71 -3.83 -4.66
N ARG A 245 -25.68 -3.73 -3.81
CA ARG A 245 -25.77 -3.55 -2.35
C ARG A 245 -25.47 -2.11 -1.90
N GLN A 246 -25.48 -1.15 -2.83
CA GLN A 246 -25.09 0.24 -2.56
C GLN A 246 -25.96 0.90 -1.48
N GLU A 247 -27.26 0.66 -1.47
CA GLU A 247 -28.20 1.25 -0.50
C GLU A 247 -27.91 0.78 0.93
N GLU A 248 -27.66 -0.52 1.13
CA GLU A 248 -27.29 -1.13 2.42
C GLU A 248 -26.14 -0.36 3.07
N PHE A 249 -25.06 -0.12 2.32
CA PHE A 249 -23.87 0.52 2.85
C PHE A 249 -24.01 2.06 2.93
N MET A 250 -24.78 2.69 2.03
CA MET A 250 -25.06 4.13 2.11
C MET A 250 -25.90 4.53 3.33
N SER A 251 -26.73 3.61 3.85
CA SER A 251 -27.46 3.78 5.12
C SER A 251 -26.60 3.58 6.37
N SER A 252 -25.43 2.94 6.27
CA SER A 252 -24.53 2.74 7.41
C SER A 252 -23.76 4.02 7.76
N GLN A 253 -23.65 4.34 9.05
CA GLN A 253 -22.91 5.50 9.58
C GLN A 253 -21.63 5.12 10.35
N GLN A 254 -21.32 3.83 10.52
CA GLN A 254 -20.16 3.39 11.32
C GLN A 254 -18.81 3.80 10.66
N PRO A 255 -17.96 4.59 11.34
CA PRO A 255 -16.53 4.61 11.04
C PRO A 255 -15.92 3.29 11.53
N LEU A 256 -14.98 2.72 10.77
CA LEU A 256 -14.22 1.53 11.18
C LEU A 256 -12.76 1.63 10.70
N PRO A 257 -11.77 1.08 11.45
CA PRO A 257 -10.34 1.35 11.19
C PRO A 257 -9.75 0.60 9.99
N LEU A 258 -8.50 0.95 9.64
CA LEU A 258 -7.86 0.59 8.37
C LEU A 258 -6.52 -0.16 8.53
N SER A 259 -6.28 -1.08 7.59
CA SER A 259 -4.96 -1.63 7.18
C SER A 259 -4.26 -2.70 8.06
N VAL A 260 -3.08 -3.14 7.58
CA VAL A 260 -2.43 -4.45 7.81
C VAL A 260 -0.90 -4.35 7.67
N ALA A 261 -0.13 -5.16 8.41
CA ALA A 261 1.36 -5.22 8.40
C ALA A 261 1.92 -6.57 7.85
N ARG A 262 3.26 -6.71 7.70
CA ARG A 262 3.93 -7.71 6.82
C ARG A 262 5.30 -8.21 7.33
N ASP A 263 5.73 -9.46 7.05
CA ASP A 263 7.16 -9.96 6.96
C ASP A 263 7.28 -11.48 6.60
N THR A 264 8.19 -12.08 5.81
CA THR A 264 9.06 -11.74 4.63
C THR A 264 9.11 -12.93 3.63
N TRP A 265 9.50 -12.73 2.35
CA TRP A 265 9.75 -13.82 1.36
C TRP A 265 10.99 -13.57 0.47
N VAL A 266 11.63 -14.64 0.00
CA VAL A 266 12.93 -14.61 -0.74
C VAL A 266 12.77 -14.95 -2.23
N ALA A 267 13.19 -14.04 -3.11
CA ALA A 267 13.25 -14.27 -4.56
C ALA A 267 14.53 -15.04 -4.97
N ARG A 268 14.45 -15.82 -6.06
CA ARG A 268 15.62 -16.48 -6.67
C ARG A 268 16.30 -15.54 -7.67
N PRO A 269 17.62 -15.29 -7.58
CA PRO A 269 18.35 -14.51 -8.59
C PRO A 269 18.66 -15.35 -9.84
N GLU A 270 18.59 -14.73 -11.02
CA GLU A 270 19.07 -15.27 -12.29
C GLU A 270 20.11 -14.31 -12.90
N SER A 271 21.24 -14.84 -13.34
CA SER A 271 22.52 -14.14 -13.47
C SER A 271 22.72 -13.30 -14.75
N ASN A 272 21.67 -12.74 -15.34
CA ASN A 272 21.76 -12.03 -16.64
C ASN A 272 20.78 -10.86 -16.80
N ALA A 273 20.51 -10.12 -15.72
CA ALA A 273 19.41 -9.15 -15.65
C ALA A 273 19.81 -7.68 -15.94
N ALA A 274 21.00 -7.22 -15.54
CA ALA A 274 21.44 -5.83 -15.76
C ALA A 274 21.49 -5.45 -17.26
N THR A 275 21.93 -6.37 -18.12
CA THR A 275 21.92 -6.18 -19.58
C THR A 275 20.50 -6.05 -20.15
N ALA A 276 19.52 -6.70 -19.53
CA ALA A 276 18.10 -6.61 -19.90
C ALA A 276 17.45 -5.32 -19.37
N ALA A 277 17.82 -4.87 -18.17
CA ALA A 277 17.36 -3.61 -17.58
C ALA A 277 17.83 -2.39 -18.38
N ALA A 278 19.13 -2.30 -18.67
CA ALA A 278 19.68 -1.27 -19.56
C ALA A 278 19.04 -1.30 -20.96
N ARG A 279 18.83 -2.49 -21.55
CA ARG A 279 18.13 -2.63 -22.83
C ARG A 279 16.68 -2.14 -22.76
N ALA A 280 15.96 -2.42 -21.67
CA ALA A 280 14.60 -1.93 -21.48
C ALA A 280 14.58 -0.39 -21.42
N LEU A 281 15.52 0.22 -20.70
CA LEU A 281 15.65 1.67 -20.58
C LEU A 281 15.94 2.35 -21.93
N GLU A 282 16.83 1.77 -22.75
CA GLU A 282 17.08 2.29 -24.10
C GLU A 282 15.86 2.14 -25.03
N VAL A 283 15.08 1.07 -24.91
CA VAL A 283 13.81 0.94 -25.66
C VAL A 283 12.79 2.00 -25.23
N LEU A 284 12.71 2.35 -23.93
CA LEU A 284 11.86 3.45 -23.46
C LEU A 284 12.36 4.82 -23.97
N LYS A 285 13.66 5.12 -23.88
CA LYS A 285 14.26 6.37 -24.42
C LYS A 285 13.96 6.53 -25.91
N GLU A 286 14.20 5.48 -26.70
CA GLU A 286 14.01 5.45 -28.14
C GLU A 286 12.52 5.52 -28.51
N GLY A 287 11.65 4.87 -27.74
CA GLY A 287 10.20 5.00 -27.84
C GLY A 287 9.71 6.42 -27.55
N ASN A 288 10.21 7.07 -26.50
CA ASN A 288 9.87 8.46 -26.20
C ASN A 288 10.41 9.44 -27.24
N ARG A 289 11.59 9.19 -27.83
CA ARG A 289 12.08 9.97 -28.98
C ARG A 289 11.09 9.91 -30.14
N ARG A 290 10.57 8.72 -30.49
CA ARG A 290 9.54 8.54 -31.52
C ARG A 290 8.19 9.18 -31.17
N PHE A 291 7.82 9.22 -29.88
CA PHE A 291 6.65 9.97 -29.42
C PHE A 291 6.85 11.49 -29.60
N ALA A 292 7.92 12.05 -29.03
CA ALA A 292 8.20 13.48 -29.06
C ALA A 292 8.41 14.02 -30.49
N GLU A 293 8.98 13.23 -31.40
CA GLU A 293 9.20 13.57 -32.82
C GLU A 293 7.97 13.28 -33.73
N ASN A 294 6.83 12.83 -33.19
CA ASN A 294 5.64 12.40 -33.93
C ASN A 294 5.85 11.23 -34.92
N ARG A 295 6.93 10.46 -34.76
CA ARG A 295 7.32 9.34 -35.64
C ARG A 295 6.80 7.99 -35.13
N SER A 296 5.48 7.79 -35.18
CA SER A 296 4.88 6.50 -34.80
C SER A 296 5.26 5.39 -35.79
N ASN A 297 5.45 4.17 -35.26
CA ASN A 297 5.77 2.97 -36.03
C ASN A 297 4.79 1.81 -35.77
N ARG A 298 3.72 2.01 -34.99
CA ARG A 298 2.78 0.95 -34.58
C ARG A 298 1.33 1.43 -34.50
N CYS A 299 0.42 0.65 -35.06
CA CYS A 299 -1.02 0.80 -34.79
C CYS A 299 -1.36 0.13 -33.45
N ALA A 300 -1.99 0.83 -32.51
CA ALA A 300 -2.39 0.29 -31.21
C ALA A 300 -3.18 -1.04 -31.31
N ARG A 301 -4.07 -1.16 -32.30
CA ARG A 301 -4.86 -2.38 -32.52
C ARG A 301 -4.00 -3.58 -32.93
N SER A 302 -2.91 -3.36 -33.66
CA SER A 302 -1.97 -4.43 -34.06
C SER A 302 -1.15 -4.98 -32.89
N ALA A 303 -0.86 -4.17 -31.87
CA ALA A 303 -0.23 -4.64 -30.64
C ALA A 303 -1.18 -5.52 -29.82
N LEU A 304 -2.44 -5.07 -29.66
CA LEU A 304 -3.48 -5.76 -28.90
C LEU A 304 -3.87 -7.13 -29.49
N THR A 305 -3.98 -7.27 -30.81
CA THR A 305 -4.38 -8.54 -31.43
C THR A 305 -3.24 -9.54 -31.64
N ALA A 306 -1.97 -9.11 -31.57
CA ALA A 306 -0.83 -9.97 -31.94
C ALA A 306 -0.33 -10.90 -30.83
N ARG A 307 -0.44 -10.53 -29.55
CA ARG A 307 0.17 -11.29 -28.43
C ARG A 307 -0.79 -12.33 -27.83
N ARG A 308 -1.00 -13.43 -28.56
CA ARG A 308 -1.73 -14.64 -28.07
C ARG A 308 -1.01 -15.35 -26.92
N THR A 309 0.29 -15.15 -26.76
CA THR A 309 1.08 -15.52 -25.57
C THR A 309 1.45 -14.25 -24.81
N ARG A 310 1.46 -14.29 -23.46
CA ARG A 310 1.88 -13.15 -22.62
C ARG A 310 3.40 -13.22 -22.36
N PRO A 311 4.22 -12.28 -22.84
CA PRO A 311 5.58 -12.11 -22.35
C PRO A 311 5.57 -11.33 -21.03
N SER A 312 6.67 -11.37 -20.29
CA SER A 312 6.98 -10.37 -19.26
C SER A 312 6.82 -8.94 -19.82
N PRO A 313 6.32 -7.99 -19.02
CA PRO A 313 6.37 -6.58 -19.40
C PRO A 313 7.84 -6.14 -19.49
N LEU A 314 8.11 -5.20 -20.39
CA LEU A 314 9.43 -4.62 -20.63
C LEU A 314 9.93 -3.84 -19.40
N ALA A 315 9.00 -3.09 -18.78
CA ALA A 315 9.22 -2.31 -17.59
C ALA A 315 7.91 -2.15 -16.81
N ALA A 316 8.02 -1.92 -15.50
CA ALA A 316 6.96 -1.25 -14.74
C ALA A 316 7.16 0.26 -14.82
N VAL A 317 6.07 1.02 -14.91
CA VAL A 317 6.13 2.49 -14.85
C VAL A 317 5.14 3.00 -13.81
N LEU A 318 5.64 3.66 -12.77
CA LEU A 318 4.82 4.41 -11.81
C LEU A 318 4.72 5.85 -12.31
N GLY A 319 3.62 6.14 -13.02
CA GLY A 319 3.29 7.48 -13.50
C GLY A 319 2.27 8.19 -12.60
N CYS A 320 2.00 9.45 -12.90
CA CYS A 320 0.96 10.20 -12.19
C CYS A 320 -0.44 9.93 -12.79
N ALA A 321 -1.47 9.89 -11.96
CA ALA A 321 -2.86 9.91 -12.42
C ALA A 321 -3.20 11.23 -13.16
N ASP A 322 -2.60 12.34 -12.75
CA ASP A 322 -2.71 13.67 -13.37
C ASP A 322 -1.87 13.84 -14.65
N CYS A 323 -1.04 12.86 -15.02
CA CYS A 323 -0.31 12.88 -16.28
C CYS A 323 -1.29 12.68 -17.45
N ARG A 324 -1.63 13.76 -18.16
CA ARG A 324 -2.67 13.74 -19.21
C ARG A 324 -2.34 12.80 -20.39
N ALA A 325 -1.07 12.41 -20.55
CA ALA A 325 -0.60 11.55 -21.63
C ALA A 325 -0.61 10.06 -21.23
N PRO A 326 -1.15 9.14 -22.07
CA PRO A 326 -1.11 7.72 -21.78
C PRO A 326 0.33 7.18 -21.80
N VAL A 327 0.77 6.58 -20.70
CA VAL A 327 2.17 6.15 -20.49
C VAL A 327 2.68 5.20 -21.58
N ASP A 328 1.88 4.21 -21.98
CA ASP A 328 2.12 3.34 -23.14
C ASP A 328 2.46 4.09 -24.44
N THR A 329 1.83 5.25 -24.66
CA THR A 329 1.97 6.06 -25.87
C THR A 329 3.17 7.00 -25.77
N VAL A 330 3.43 7.57 -24.58
CA VAL A 330 4.63 8.37 -24.27
C VAL A 330 5.94 7.61 -24.56
N PHE A 331 5.90 6.27 -24.55
CA PHE A 331 7.04 5.39 -24.86
C PHE A 331 6.87 4.54 -26.13
N ASP A 332 5.87 4.76 -26.99
CA ASP A 332 5.58 3.93 -28.20
C ASP A 332 5.65 2.41 -27.93
N ALA A 333 5.11 2.00 -26.77
CA ALA A 333 5.20 0.65 -26.21
C ALA A 333 3.82 0.07 -25.78
N PRO A 334 2.77 0.16 -26.62
CA PRO A 334 1.41 -0.21 -26.23
C PRO A 334 1.29 -1.68 -25.82
N GLY A 335 0.91 -1.91 -24.57
CA GLY A 335 0.73 -3.24 -23.98
C GLY A 335 2.03 -4.00 -23.63
N ASP A 336 3.18 -3.35 -23.80
CA ASP A 336 4.48 -3.88 -23.40
C ASP A 336 4.92 -3.37 -22.01
N LEU A 337 4.19 -2.41 -21.42
CA LEU A 337 4.44 -1.85 -20.10
C LEU A 337 3.46 -2.38 -19.03
N PHE A 338 3.88 -2.35 -17.78
CA PHE A 338 3.02 -2.54 -16.61
C PHE A 338 2.84 -1.21 -15.90
N VAL A 339 1.69 -0.56 -16.09
CA VAL A 339 1.49 0.85 -15.72
C VAL A 339 0.73 0.98 -14.40
N LEU A 340 1.33 1.69 -13.44
CA LEU A 340 0.73 2.13 -12.18
C LEU A 340 0.49 3.64 -12.26
N ARG A 341 -0.65 4.12 -11.76
CA ARG A 341 -0.99 5.56 -11.72
C ARG A 341 -1.74 5.95 -10.46
N ASN A 342 -1.19 6.92 -9.73
CA ASN A 342 -1.81 7.61 -8.60
C ASN A 342 -1.43 9.10 -8.62
N ALA A 343 -2.16 9.94 -7.90
CA ALA A 343 -1.93 11.38 -7.86
C ALA A 343 -0.58 11.69 -7.20
N GLY A 344 0.30 12.36 -7.95
CA GLY A 344 1.67 12.63 -7.56
C GLY A 344 2.63 11.47 -7.75
N ASN A 345 2.30 10.42 -8.53
CA ASN A 345 3.18 9.28 -8.83
C ASN A 345 3.86 8.67 -7.57
N THR A 346 3.15 8.68 -6.44
CA THR A 346 3.71 8.49 -5.12
C THR A 346 3.96 7.02 -4.79
N CYS A 347 5.05 6.78 -4.07
CA CYS A 347 5.21 5.60 -3.24
C CYS A 347 5.71 6.07 -1.87
N THR A 348 4.91 6.85 -1.14
CA THR A 348 5.32 7.60 0.07
C THR A 348 4.89 6.95 1.39
N HIS A 349 4.09 5.88 1.32
CA HIS A 349 3.54 5.15 2.45
C HIS A 349 3.59 3.64 2.19
N ALA A 350 3.49 2.84 3.26
CA ALA A 350 3.48 1.38 3.21
C ALA A 350 2.13 0.81 2.72
N GLU A 351 1.54 1.44 1.70
CA GLU A 351 0.36 0.94 1.01
C GLU A 351 0.66 -0.44 0.41
N GLY A 352 -0.22 -1.42 0.63
CA GLY A 352 -0.12 -2.75 0.03
C GLY A 352 -0.11 -2.67 -1.49
N SER A 353 -1.03 -1.89 -2.06
CA SER A 353 -1.34 -2.02 -3.48
C SER A 353 -0.30 -1.44 -4.45
N ILE A 354 0.23 -0.22 -4.27
CA ILE A 354 1.26 0.34 -5.18
C ILE A 354 2.58 -0.43 -5.08
N LEU A 355 3.13 -0.58 -3.87
CA LEU A 355 4.41 -1.28 -3.68
C LEU A 355 4.27 -2.77 -4.00
N GLY A 356 3.13 -3.39 -3.69
CA GLY A 356 2.83 -4.79 -4.02
C GLY A 356 2.61 -5.03 -5.51
N SER A 357 2.13 -4.04 -6.25
CA SER A 357 2.08 -4.09 -7.72
C SER A 357 3.48 -4.03 -8.35
N LEU A 358 4.40 -3.27 -7.76
CA LEU A 358 5.81 -3.22 -8.19
C LEU A 358 6.52 -4.55 -7.87
N GLU A 359 6.32 -5.08 -6.67
CA GLU A 359 6.81 -6.42 -6.28
C GLU A 359 6.20 -7.54 -7.15
N PHE A 360 4.92 -7.46 -7.52
CA PHE A 360 4.31 -8.38 -8.49
C PHE A 360 5.03 -8.33 -9.83
N CYS A 361 5.26 -7.13 -10.34
CA CYS A 361 5.86 -6.94 -11.66
C CYS A 361 7.33 -7.41 -11.69
N ALA A 362 8.12 -7.06 -10.67
CA ALA A 362 9.50 -7.49 -10.55
C ALA A 362 9.62 -9.00 -10.26
N SER A 363 8.91 -9.52 -9.25
CA SER A 363 9.13 -10.87 -8.70
C SER A 363 8.24 -11.97 -9.31
N LYS A 364 7.08 -11.65 -9.89
CA LYS A 364 6.16 -12.63 -10.51
C LYS A 364 6.05 -12.47 -12.03
N LEU A 365 6.17 -11.25 -12.55
CA LEU A 365 6.24 -11.01 -14.01
C LEU A 365 7.68 -10.90 -14.54
N ASN A 366 8.70 -10.94 -13.68
CA ASN A 366 10.13 -10.87 -14.02
C ASN A 366 10.56 -9.58 -14.78
N SER A 367 9.90 -8.45 -14.52
CA SER A 367 10.29 -7.14 -15.06
C SER A 367 11.67 -6.74 -14.56
N LYS A 368 12.54 -6.29 -15.48
CA LYS A 368 13.93 -5.91 -15.18
C LYS A 368 14.13 -4.42 -14.94
N LEU A 369 13.09 -3.61 -15.18
CA LEU A 369 13.12 -2.16 -14.98
C LEU A 369 11.86 -1.69 -14.24
N ILE A 370 12.05 -0.76 -13.29
CA ILE A 370 11.01 0.15 -12.79
C ILE A 370 11.41 1.58 -13.19
N LEU A 371 10.48 2.34 -13.76
CA LEU A 371 10.64 3.77 -14.01
C LEU A 371 9.61 4.55 -13.17
N VAL A 372 10.08 5.45 -12.30
CA VAL A 372 9.22 6.41 -11.58
C VAL A 372 9.15 7.70 -12.39
N LEU A 373 7.99 8.00 -12.95
CA LEU A 373 7.77 9.05 -13.93
C LEU A 373 6.93 10.19 -13.35
N GLY A 374 7.62 11.24 -12.88
CA GLY A 374 7.01 12.53 -12.62
C GLY A 374 6.66 13.28 -13.91
N HIS A 375 5.99 14.42 -13.79
CA HIS A 375 5.73 15.29 -14.94
C HIS A 375 5.66 16.77 -14.56
N THR A 376 5.92 17.63 -15.54
CA THR A 376 5.70 19.09 -15.39
C THR A 376 4.25 19.38 -15.02
N HIS A 377 4.01 20.49 -14.31
CA HIS A 377 2.68 20.96 -13.91
C HIS A 377 1.80 19.95 -13.13
N CYS A 378 2.39 19.01 -12.39
CA CYS A 378 1.64 18.03 -11.59
C CYS A 378 0.81 18.68 -10.46
N GLY A 379 -0.52 18.59 -10.55
CA GLY A 379 -1.46 19.21 -9.61
C GLY A 379 -1.34 18.70 -8.17
N ALA A 380 -0.95 17.44 -7.97
CA ALA A 380 -0.71 16.88 -6.64
C ALA A 380 0.48 17.52 -5.91
N LEU A 381 1.63 17.71 -6.58
CA LEU A 381 2.80 18.35 -5.99
C LEU A 381 2.58 19.86 -5.81
N ALA A 382 1.87 20.52 -6.73
CA ALA A 382 1.42 21.89 -6.55
C ALA A 382 0.48 22.04 -5.33
N GLY A 383 -0.43 21.08 -5.12
CA GLY A 383 -1.28 21.00 -3.93
C GLY A 383 -0.46 20.84 -2.65
N ALA A 384 0.49 19.91 -2.63
CA ALA A 384 1.33 19.65 -1.46
C ALA A 384 2.23 20.83 -1.09
N ALA A 385 2.82 21.49 -2.09
CA ALA A 385 3.56 22.74 -1.91
C ALA A 385 2.66 23.85 -1.32
N GLN A 386 1.40 23.95 -1.75
CA GLN A 386 0.46 24.90 -1.16
C GLN A 386 0.08 24.54 0.28
N THR A 387 -0.15 23.26 0.60
CA THR A 387 -0.43 22.80 1.97
C THR A 387 0.76 23.06 2.91
N TYR A 388 1.99 22.80 2.45
CA TYR A 388 3.21 23.09 3.20
C TYR A 388 3.35 24.59 3.54
N LEU A 389 3.23 25.48 2.54
CA LEU A 389 3.32 26.93 2.77
C LEU A 389 2.19 27.44 3.68
N LYS A 390 0.97 26.93 3.56
CA LYS A 390 -0.15 27.29 4.45
C LYS A 390 0.09 26.86 5.89
N ARG A 391 0.63 25.66 6.12
CA ARG A 391 0.93 25.17 7.48
C ARG A 391 2.05 25.98 8.14
N GLN A 392 3.04 26.47 7.39
CA GLN A 392 4.02 27.43 7.92
C GLN A 392 3.38 28.77 8.32
N ALA A 393 2.43 29.27 7.53
CA ALA A 393 1.87 30.61 7.71
C ALA A 393 0.77 30.71 8.78
N ALA A 394 -0.04 29.66 8.97
CA ALA A 394 -1.29 29.75 9.76
C ALA A 394 -1.44 28.70 10.89
N GLY A 395 -0.68 27.60 10.87
CA GLY A 395 -0.80 26.52 11.86
C GLY A 395 -2.13 25.76 11.89
N GLU A 396 -3.07 26.06 11.00
CA GLU A 396 -4.43 25.48 11.00
C GLU A 396 -4.44 23.97 10.71
N PRO A 397 -5.20 23.17 11.49
CA PRO A 397 -5.52 21.80 11.13
C PRO A 397 -6.60 21.77 10.03
N SER A 398 -6.30 21.06 8.95
CA SER A 398 -7.20 20.83 7.81
C SER A 398 -8.20 19.70 8.08
N LYS A 399 -9.33 19.69 7.35
CA LYS A 399 -10.38 18.67 7.53
C LYS A 399 -9.87 17.26 7.14
N PRO A 400 -10.23 16.20 7.90
CA PRO A 400 -9.78 14.84 7.61
C PRO A 400 -10.37 14.30 6.30
N GLY A 401 -9.55 13.53 5.57
CA GLY A 401 -9.90 12.89 4.29
C GLY A 401 -8.67 12.28 3.61
N ALA A 402 -8.88 11.35 2.68
CA ALA A 402 -7.80 10.65 1.98
C ALA A 402 -6.90 11.61 1.18
N LEU A 403 -7.50 12.63 0.59
CA LEU A 403 -6.79 13.71 -0.10
C LEU A 403 -5.84 14.45 0.86
N GLU A 404 -6.28 14.76 2.08
CA GLU A 404 -5.44 15.49 3.03
C GLU A 404 -4.33 14.61 3.61
N GLY A 405 -4.57 13.29 3.76
CA GLY A 405 -3.53 12.30 4.02
C GLY A 405 -2.45 12.31 2.93
N LEU A 406 -2.83 12.19 1.66
CA LEU A 406 -1.92 12.24 0.51
C LEU A 406 -1.14 13.56 0.41
N LEU A 407 -1.79 14.72 0.62
CA LEU A 407 -1.12 16.02 0.62
C LEU A 407 -0.21 16.21 1.85
N THR A 408 -0.56 15.61 2.98
CA THR A 408 0.31 15.57 4.19
C THR A 408 1.54 14.71 3.94
N ALA A 409 1.40 13.54 3.31
CA ALA A 409 2.52 12.67 2.93
C ALA A 409 3.53 13.42 2.04
N LEU A 410 3.00 14.10 1.02
CA LEU A 410 3.78 14.92 0.10
C LEU A 410 4.32 16.22 0.73
N SER A 411 3.87 16.63 1.92
CA SER A 411 4.45 17.81 2.60
C SER A 411 5.90 17.60 3.01
N ALA A 412 6.34 16.34 3.21
CA ALA A 412 7.75 16.00 3.44
C ALA A 412 8.62 16.24 2.18
N VAL A 413 8.07 15.96 0.98
CA VAL A 413 8.71 16.31 -0.30
C VAL A 413 8.79 17.82 -0.46
N ALA A 414 7.70 18.55 -0.19
CA ALA A 414 7.68 20.01 -0.26
C ALA A 414 8.70 20.63 0.72
N LYS A 415 8.84 20.06 1.92
CA LYS A 415 9.87 20.45 2.89
C LYS A 415 11.29 20.27 2.34
N SER A 416 11.65 19.05 1.89
CA SER A 416 12.96 18.77 1.29
C SER A 416 13.23 19.68 0.09
N SER A 417 12.19 20.00 -0.70
CA SER A 417 12.30 20.90 -1.84
C SER A 417 12.59 22.35 -1.45
N ALA A 418 12.00 22.84 -0.36
CA ALA A 418 12.30 24.16 0.18
C ALA A 418 13.71 24.21 0.79
N GLU A 419 14.14 23.14 1.46
CA GLU A 419 15.49 23.01 2.03
C GLU A 419 16.57 22.94 0.93
N GLU A 420 16.30 22.27 -0.19
CA GLU A 420 17.19 22.23 -1.38
C GLU A 420 17.21 23.54 -2.18
N LEU A 421 16.11 24.29 -2.22
CA LEU A 421 16.03 25.60 -2.92
C LEU A 421 16.58 26.77 -2.10
N GLY A 422 16.68 26.64 -0.77
CA GLY A 422 17.13 27.70 0.11
C GLY A 422 16.10 28.82 0.29
N GLY A 423 16.55 30.07 0.36
CA GLY A 423 15.69 31.24 0.53
C GLY A 423 15.33 31.92 -0.79
N GLY A 424 14.10 32.47 -0.89
CA GLY A 424 13.70 33.34 -2.00
C GLY A 424 13.10 32.65 -3.23
N PHE A 425 12.65 31.40 -3.11
CA PHE A 425 11.89 30.71 -4.16
C PHE A 425 10.43 31.17 -4.22
N GLU A 426 9.83 31.14 -5.41
CA GLU A 426 8.38 31.32 -5.59
C GLU A 426 7.62 29.99 -5.45
N PHE A 427 6.30 30.05 -5.23
CA PHE A 427 5.43 28.87 -5.17
C PHE A 427 5.59 27.95 -6.41
N ARG A 428 5.77 28.55 -7.59
CA ARG A 428 5.96 27.79 -8.85
C ARG A 428 7.27 27.01 -8.87
N ASP A 429 8.31 27.55 -8.26
CA ASP A 429 9.64 26.94 -8.26
C ASP A 429 9.71 25.82 -7.22
N LEU A 430 9.10 26.02 -6.04
CA LEU A 430 8.87 24.97 -5.05
C LEU A 430 8.07 23.80 -5.65
N ALA A 431 6.96 24.09 -6.32
CA ALA A 431 6.11 23.08 -6.96
C ALA A 431 6.82 22.35 -8.12
N ARG A 432 7.66 23.06 -8.90
CA ARG A 432 8.47 22.44 -9.98
C ARG A 432 9.55 21.53 -9.40
N HIS A 433 10.30 21.99 -8.42
CA HIS A 433 11.38 21.22 -7.81
C HIS A 433 10.85 19.98 -7.06
N SER A 434 9.70 20.12 -6.39
CA SER A 434 8.99 19.02 -5.74
C SER A 434 8.67 17.84 -6.67
N VAL A 435 8.53 18.03 -7.99
CA VAL A 435 8.38 16.91 -8.93
C VAL A 435 9.64 16.05 -8.96
N LYS A 436 10.83 16.67 -9.04
CA LYS A 436 12.12 15.97 -9.08
C LYS A 436 12.42 15.29 -7.74
N VAL A 437 12.23 16.01 -6.63
CA VAL A 437 12.44 15.49 -5.28
C VAL A 437 11.50 14.30 -5.00
N ASN A 438 10.23 14.38 -5.42
CA ASN A 438 9.25 13.30 -5.26
C ASN A 438 9.61 12.01 -6.02
N VAL A 439 10.17 12.13 -7.23
CA VAL A 439 10.60 10.95 -8.01
C VAL A 439 11.66 10.18 -7.24
N PHE A 440 12.71 10.86 -6.74
CA PHE A 440 13.72 10.19 -5.92
C PHE A 440 13.19 9.76 -4.55
N HIS A 441 12.35 10.56 -3.89
CA HIS A 441 11.73 10.18 -2.61
C HIS A 441 10.91 8.89 -2.73
N SER A 442 10.15 8.72 -3.81
CA SER A 442 9.39 7.50 -4.08
C SER A 442 10.29 6.29 -4.38
N ILE A 443 11.40 6.47 -5.13
CA ILE A 443 12.41 5.41 -5.32
C ILE A 443 13.06 5.04 -3.98
N ASN A 444 13.39 6.02 -3.15
CA ASN A 444 14.05 5.82 -1.86
C ASN A 444 13.14 5.08 -0.89
N PHE A 445 11.85 5.36 -0.91
CA PHE A 445 10.86 4.62 -0.14
C PHE A 445 10.72 3.17 -0.62
N MET A 446 10.68 2.90 -1.93
CA MET A 446 10.68 1.52 -2.46
C MET A 446 11.89 0.74 -1.96
N LEU A 447 13.09 1.32 -2.07
CA LEU A 447 14.34 0.71 -1.62
C LEU A 447 14.44 0.58 -0.10
N ARG A 448 13.79 1.45 0.69
CA ARG A 448 13.73 1.34 2.16
C ARG A 448 12.72 0.27 2.61
N CYS A 449 11.52 0.26 2.03
CA CYS A 449 10.36 -0.48 2.54
C CYS A 449 10.02 -1.79 1.80
N SER A 450 10.73 -2.14 0.73
CA SER A 450 10.62 -3.47 0.09
C SER A 450 11.96 -4.19 0.06
N SER A 451 12.10 -5.23 0.88
CA SER A 451 13.22 -6.18 0.79
C SER A 451 13.26 -6.89 -0.57
N PRO A 452 12.15 -7.40 -1.15
CA PRO A 452 12.19 -8.01 -2.48
C PRO A 452 12.76 -7.10 -3.57
N LEU A 453 12.33 -5.83 -3.65
CA LEU A 453 12.85 -4.90 -4.65
C LEU A 453 14.31 -4.52 -4.36
N ARG A 454 14.66 -4.26 -3.08
CA ARG A 454 16.03 -3.91 -2.69
C ARG A 454 17.03 -5.03 -3.00
N GLU A 455 16.74 -6.29 -2.65
CA GLU A 455 17.64 -7.42 -2.95
C GLU A 455 17.70 -7.75 -4.45
N LEU A 456 16.62 -7.53 -5.20
CA LEU A 456 16.67 -7.59 -6.67
C LEU A 456 17.58 -6.50 -7.26
N VAL A 457 17.65 -5.30 -6.69
CA VAL A 457 18.62 -4.27 -7.13
C VAL A 457 20.05 -4.64 -6.69
N LYS A 458 20.29 -5.11 -5.46
CA LYS A 458 21.62 -5.54 -5.00
C LYS A 458 22.23 -6.64 -5.87
N SER A 459 21.40 -7.59 -6.31
CA SER A 459 21.82 -8.71 -7.17
C SER A 459 21.95 -8.35 -8.66
N GLY A 460 21.69 -7.10 -9.06
CA GLY A 460 21.60 -6.70 -10.48
C GLY A 460 20.40 -7.33 -11.21
N GLY A 461 19.46 -7.92 -10.45
CA GLY A 461 18.23 -8.57 -10.91
C GLY A 461 17.14 -7.61 -11.41
N LEU A 462 17.29 -6.31 -11.10
CA LEU A 462 16.35 -5.21 -11.35
C LEU A 462 17.12 -3.87 -11.33
N GLU A 463 16.69 -2.89 -12.13
CA GLU A 463 17.06 -1.47 -11.96
C GLU A 463 15.84 -0.59 -11.68
N ILE A 464 16.02 0.48 -10.90
CA ILE A 464 14.98 1.48 -10.60
C ILE A 464 15.49 2.86 -10.99
N HIS A 465 14.83 3.49 -11.97
CA HIS A 465 15.20 4.80 -12.51
C HIS A 465 14.10 5.84 -12.28
N GLY A 466 14.49 7.11 -12.23
CA GLY A 466 13.58 8.26 -12.24
C GLY A 466 13.50 8.92 -13.62
N GLY A 467 12.39 9.61 -13.87
CA GLY A 467 12.24 10.50 -15.03
C GLY A 467 11.19 11.59 -14.82
N ILE A 468 11.27 12.66 -15.62
CA ILE A 468 10.29 13.75 -15.67
C ILE A 468 9.78 13.87 -17.10
N TYR A 469 8.47 13.68 -17.28
CA TYR A 469 7.79 13.94 -18.54
C TYR A 469 7.43 15.44 -18.67
N HIS A 470 7.95 16.07 -19.72
CA HIS A 470 7.70 17.46 -20.06
C HIS A 470 6.50 17.54 -21.01
N LEU A 471 5.31 17.86 -20.46
CA LEU A 471 4.02 17.91 -21.17
C LEU A 471 4.05 18.73 -22.47
N GLU A 472 4.86 19.78 -22.48
CA GLU A 472 4.97 20.82 -23.50
C GLU A 472 5.77 20.33 -24.71
N THR A 473 6.71 19.40 -24.48
CA THR A 473 7.65 18.89 -25.50
C THR A 473 7.39 17.44 -25.87
N GLY A 474 6.64 16.70 -25.06
CA GLY A 474 6.47 15.25 -25.16
C GLY A 474 7.71 14.44 -24.75
N ARG A 475 8.79 15.08 -24.30
CA ARG A 475 10.05 14.40 -23.94
C ARG A 475 10.07 13.96 -22.49
N VAL A 476 10.75 12.85 -22.22
CA VAL A 476 11.14 12.41 -20.88
C VAL A 476 12.60 12.76 -20.63
N GLU A 477 12.83 13.58 -19.61
CA GLU A 477 14.13 13.76 -18.98
C GLU A 477 14.38 12.56 -18.07
N PHE A 478 15.34 11.70 -18.41
CA PHE A 478 15.69 10.54 -17.59
C PHE A 478 16.70 10.95 -16.52
N LEU A 479 16.29 10.87 -15.26
CA LEU A 479 17.10 11.30 -14.11
C LEU A 479 18.14 10.26 -13.66
N GLY A 480 17.99 9.00 -14.10
CA GLY A 480 18.84 7.88 -13.67
C GLY A 480 18.38 7.24 -12.36
N GLN A 481 19.26 6.45 -11.76
CA GLN A 481 19.05 5.83 -10.44
C GLN A 481 19.13 6.88 -9.32
N SER A 482 18.62 6.57 -8.12
CA SER A 482 18.62 7.55 -7.02
C SER A 482 20.03 7.85 -6.49
N PRO A 483 20.38 9.13 -6.20
CA PRO A 483 21.63 9.49 -5.52
C PRO A 483 21.83 8.77 -4.17
N GLN A 484 20.75 8.46 -3.46
CA GLN A 484 20.79 7.73 -2.17
C GLN A 484 20.82 6.21 -2.35
N GLN A 485 20.77 5.68 -3.57
CA GLN A 485 20.63 4.24 -3.79
C GLN A 485 21.76 3.42 -3.15
N ALA A 486 23.02 3.87 -3.21
CA ALA A 486 24.14 3.12 -2.62
C ALA A 486 23.95 2.91 -1.11
N GLU A 487 23.57 3.95 -0.37
CA GLU A 487 23.23 3.88 1.07
C GLU A 487 22.01 2.99 1.32
N LEU A 488 20.97 3.12 0.49
CA LEU A 488 19.74 2.33 0.62
C LEU A 488 19.90 0.86 0.21
N LEU A 489 20.97 0.49 -0.48
CA LEU A 489 21.39 -0.89 -0.72
C LEU A 489 22.30 -1.44 0.40
N LEU A 490 23.01 -0.56 1.13
CA LEU A 490 23.70 -0.92 2.39
C LEU A 490 22.73 -1.10 3.56
N LEU A 491 21.47 -0.66 3.44
CA LEU A 491 20.40 -1.17 4.29
C LEU A 491 20.33 -2.70 4.12
N HIS A 492 20.69 -3.40 5.19
CA HIS A 492 20.35 -4.80 5.36
C HIS A 492 18.83 -4.95 5.18
N SER A 493 18.41 -6.02 4.49
CA SER A 493 17.03 -6.46 4.67
C SER A 493 16.83 -6.94 6.11
N PRO A 494 15.58 -7.01 6.61
CA PRO A 494 15.29 -7.54 7.93
C PRO A 494 15.49 -9.07 7.99
N SER A 495 16.71 -9.53 7.69
CA SER A 495 17.37 -10.35 8.70
C SER A 495 17.33 -9.56 9.99
N VAL A 496 16.65 -10.10 11.00
CA VAL A 496 16.85 -9.74 12.41
C VAL A 496 18.36 -9.49 12.62
N PRO A 497 18.77 -8.35 13.20
CA PRO A 497 20.17 -8.16 13.53
C PRO A 497 20.58 -9.24 14.52
N GLN A 498 21.38 -10.22 14.08
CA GLN A 498 22.20 -10.97 15.03
C GLN A 498 23.27 -10.01 15.54
N VAL A 499 22.88 -9.21 16.53
CA VAL A 499 23.80 -8.52 17.41
C VAL A 499 24.65 -9.62 18.02
N HIS A 500 25.92 -9.69 17.64
CA HIS A 500 26.90 -10.51 18.34
C HIS A 500 27.17 -9.87 19.69
N THR A 501 26.27 -10.12 20.63
CA THR A 501 26.47 -9.84 22.04
C THR A 501 27.67 -10.63 22.51
N SER A 502 28.59 -9.98 23.23
CA SER A 502 29.75 -10.63 23.85
C SER A 502 29.35 -11.63 24.94
N GLU A 503 28.12 -11.50 25.45
CA GLU A 503 27.50 -12.40 26.43
C GLU A 503 26.34 -13.17 25.76
N ALA A 504 26.10 -14.40 26.22
CA ALA A 504 24.98 -15.21 25.72
C ALA A 504 23.63 -14.63 26.18
N PRO A 505 22.61 -14.53 25.31
CA PRO A 505 21.34 -13.90 25.65
C PRO A 505 20.59 -14.73 26.71
N ILE A 506 20.04 -14.03 27.70
CA ILE A 506 19.40 -14.65 28.88
C ILE A 506 18.06 -15.28 28.47
N LEU A 507 17.86 -16.56 28.82
CA LEU A 507 16.62 -17.30 28.57
C LEU A 507 15.42 -16.68 29.32
N ALA A 508 14.22 -16.93 28.82
CA ALA A 508 13.00 -16.30 29.34
C ALA A 508 12.71 -16.56 30.84
N PRO A 509 12.87 -17.80 31.39
CA PRO A 509 12.62 -18.03 32.82
C PRO A 509 13.65 -17.33 33.74
N PRO A 510 14.97 -17.40 33.49
CA PRO A 510 15.94 -16.59 34.23
C PRO A 510 15.74 -15.07 34.09
N ALA A 511 15.22 -14.58 32.95
CA ALA A 511 14.84 -13.18 32.81
C ALA A 511 13.63 -12.82 33.71
N LEU A 512 12.64 -13.71 33.81
CA LEU A 512 11.46 -13.54 34.67
C LEU A 512 11.84 -13.58 36.16
N GLU A 513 12.71 -14.51 36.56
CA GLU A 513 13.27 -14.59 37.92
C GLU A 513 14.04 -13.31 38.29
N ARG A 514 14.82 -12.74 37.35
CA ARG A 514 15.52 -11.46 37.56
C ARG A 514 14.56 -10.32 37.83
N LEU A 515 13.44 -10.22 37.08
CA LEU A 515 12.40 -9.22 37.33
C LEU A 515 11.73 -9.45 38.70
N TRP A 516 11.32 -10.68 39.02
CA TRP A 516 10.68 -10.98 40.30
C TRP A 516 11.58 -10.63 41.48
N ALA A 517 12.83 -11.13 41.49
CA ALA A 517 13.80 -10.83 42.53
C ALA A 517 14.17 -9.34 42.57
N GLY A 518 14.13 -8.65 41.43
CA GLY A 518 14.28 -7.21 41.30
C GLY A 518 13.17 -6.44 42.01
N ASN A 519 11.91 -6.82 41.78
CA ASN A 519 10.77 -6.23 42.45
C ASN A 519 10.76 -6.50 43.97
N GLN A 520 11.21 -7.69 44.41
CA GLN A 520 11.41 -7.95 45.84
C GLN A 520 12.46 -7.02 46.48
N ARG A 521 13.53 -6.66 45.75
CA ARG A 521 14.52 -5.68 46.24
C ARG A 521 13.94 -4.27 46.28
N TYR A 522 13.23 -3.84 45.24
CA TYR A 522 12.49 -2.56 45.20
C TYR A 522 11.52 -2.43 46.39
N LEU A 523 10.70 -3.45 46.66
CA LEU A 523 9.79 -3.48 47.81
C LEU A 523 10.51 -3.44 49.17
N GLY A 524 11.70 -4.04 49.25
CA GLY A 524 12.57 -3.97 50.43
C GLY A 524 13.33 -2.65 50.60
N GLY A 525 13.20 -1.69 49.67
CA GLY A 525 14.00 -0.46 49.66
C GLY A 525 15.49 -0.70 49.35
N ILE A 526 15.84 -1.85 48.77
CA ILE A 526 17.20 -2.27 48.43
C ILE A 526 17.42 -2.02 46.95
N HIS A 527 18.51 -1.33 46.61
CA HIS A 527 18.91 -1.08 45.23
C HIS A 527 20.31 -1.61 44.92
N ARG A 528 20.55 -2.03 43.68
CA ARG A 528 21.88 -2.41 43.19
C ARG A 528 22.83 -1.21 43.17
N SER A 529 23.88 -1.24 43.98
CA SER A 529 24.99 -0.29 43.91
C SER A 529 25.94 -0.65 42.76
N GLY A 530 25.67 -0.13 41.57
CA GLY A 530 26.51 -0.30 40.38
C GLY A 530 26.77 1.01 39.64
N SER A 531 28.03 1.28 39.31
CA SER A 531 28.41 2.35 38.38
C SER A 531 28.04 1.95 36.95
N CYS A 532 27.15 2.67 36.29
CA CYS A 532 26.93 2.48 34.86
C CYS A 532 28.16 2.99 34.07
N ASP A 533 28.87 2.08 33.38
CA ASP A 533 29.90 2.51 32.43
C ASP A 533 29.23 3.10 31.19
N ARG A 534 29.48 4.39 30.95
CA ARG A 534 28.96 5.10 29.78
C ARG A 534 29.48 4.51 28.46
N LYS A 535 30.62 3.80 28.44
CA LYS A 535 31.08 3.08 27.26
C LYS A 535 30.23 1.85 26.95
N ALA A 536 29.98 1.00 27.94
CA ALA A 536 29.19 -0.22 27.75
C ALA A 536 27.79 0.05 27.17
N LEU A 537 27.16 1.16 27.61
CA LEU A 537 25.86 1.65 27.11
C LEU A 537 25.87 2.18 25.66
N VAL A 538 27.05 2.47 25.11
CA VAL A 538 27.25 2.92 23.73
C VAL A 538 27.70 1.76 22.83
N GLU A 539 28.43 0.79 23.39
CA GLU A 539 29.04 -0.33 22.67
C GLU A 539 28.09 -1.52 22.47
N SER A 540 27.02 -1.67 23.27
CA SER A 540 26.00 -2.71 23.06
C SER A 540 24.61 -2.32 23.58
N GLN A 541 23.55 -2.89 22.98
CA GLN A 541 22.15 -2.77 23.43
C GLN A 541 21.43 -4.11 23.22
N ALA A 542 21.34 -4.90 24.29
CA ALA A 542 20.79 -6.26 24.27
C ALA A 542 19.84 -6.51 25.47
N PRO A 543 18.67 -5.84 25.51
CA PRO A 543 17.74 -5.93 26.62
C PRO A 543 17.19 -7.36 26.76
N HIS A 544 17.27 -7.93 27.96
CA HIS A 544 16.77 -9.29 28.21
C HIS A 544 15.25 -9.35 28.24
N THR A 545 14.60 -8.24 28.62
CA THR A 545 13.14 -8.10 28.69
C THR A 545 12.67 -6.86 27.91
N ALA A 546 11.62 -6.99 27.12
CA ALA A 546 10.81 -5.85 26.67
C ALA A 546 9.55 -5.72 27.53
N ILE A 547 9.22 -4.52 27.98
CA ILE A 547 8.05 -4.27 28.84
C ILE A 547 7.08 -3.33 28.15
N VAL A 548 5.86 -3.81 27.89
CA VAL A 548 4.71 -3.00 27.46
C VAL A 548 3.95 -2.58 28.70
N GLY A 549 3.97 -1.29 29.03
CA GLY A 549 3.27 -0.77 30.21
C GLY A 549 2.51 0.53 29.95
N CYS A 550 1.80 1.00 30.97
CA CYS A 550 0.95 2.18 30.80
C CYS A 550 1.78 3.48 30.83
N ALA A 551 1.44 4.45 29.98
CA ALA A 551 2.04 5.79 30.01
C ALA A 551 1.72 6.55 31.32
N ASP A 552 0.58 6.26 31.95
CA ASP A 552 0.13 6.83 33.22
C ASP A 552 0.80 6.17 34.46
N ALA A 553 1.55 5.07 34.27
CA ALA A 553 2.37 4.47 35.32
C ALA A 553 3.52 5.43 35.69
N ARG A 554 3.54 5.95 36.92
CA ARG A 554 4.51 7.00 37.32
C ARG A 554 5.89 6.48 37.70
N THR A 555 6.04 5.17 37.86
CA THR A 555 7.33 4.50 38.17
C THR A 555 8.00 4.02 36.88
N PRO A 556 9.27 4.40 36.60
CA PRO A 556 10.10 3.75 35.59
C PRO A 556 10.24 2.25 35.88
N PHE A 557 10.17 1.40 34.85
CA PHE A 557 10.16 -0.05 35.06
C PHE A 557 11.54 -0.58 35.44
N GLU A 558 12.59 0.13 35.03
CA GLU A 558 13.99 -0.08 35.40
C GLU A 558 14.17 0.04 36.93
N LEU A 559 13.46 0.98 37.57
CA LEU A 559 13.43 1.11 39.03
C LEU A 559 12.55 0.04 39.67
N LEU A 560 11.33 -0.17 39.15
CA LEU A 560 10.35 -1.15 39.65
C LEU A 560 10.90 -2.59 39.73
N PHE A 561 11.87 -2.93 38.87
CA PHE A 561 12.53 -4.22 38.78
C PHE A 561 14.03 -4.19 39.15
N ASP A 562 14.55 -3.10 39.73
CA ASP A 562 15.96 -2.92 40.12
C ASP A 562 16.95 -3.44 39.04
N ALA A 563 16.75 -2.95 37.82
CA ALA A 563 17.45 -3.32 36.61
C ALA A 563 18.36 -2.18 36.11
N MET A 564 19.45 -2.52 35.43
CA MET A 564 20.39 -1.53 34.92
C MET A 564 19.83 -0.84 33.65
N PRO A 565 20.25 0.39 33.34
CA PRO A 565 19.95 1.01 32.05
C PRO A 565 20.40 0.09 30.90
N GLY A 566 19.48 -0.28 30.02
CA GLY A 566 19.73 -1.22 28.92
C GLY A 566 19.33 -2.67 29.18
N ASP A 567 19.11 -3.11 30.43
CA ASP A 567 18.57 -4.45 30.74
C ASP A 567 17.14 -4.63 30.20
N ILE A 568 16.37 -3.53 30.19
CA ILE A 568 14.93 -3.48 29.87
C ILE A 568 14.68 -2.54 28.70
N PHE A 569 13.85 -2.99 27.75
CA PHE A 569 13.31 -2.17 26.66
C PHE A 569 11.87 -1.74 26.98
N THR A 570 11.72 -0.51 27.46
CA THR A 570 10.43 0.02 27.92
C THR A 570 9.61 0.65 26.78
N LEU A 571 8.40 0.13 26.55
CA LEU A 571 7.39 0.68 25.65
C LEU A 571 6.14 1.10 26.43
N ARG A 572 5.57 2.25 26.09
CA ARG A 572 4.49 2.87 26.87
C ARG A 572 3.42 3.54 26.01
N ASN A 573 2.16 3.25 26.31
CA ASN A 573 0.96 3.93 25.77
C ASN A 573 -0.14 4.02 26.84
N ALA A 574 -1.17 4.82 26.60
CA ALA A 574 -2.27 4.92 27.55
C ALA A 574 -3.03 3.58 27.63
N GLY A 575 -3.11 3.00 28.83
CA GLY A 575 -3.78 1.72 29.06
C GLY A 575 -3.01 0.46 28.68
N ASN A 576 -1.69 0.52 28.45
CA ASN A 576 -0.84 -0.66 28.14
C ASN A 576 -1.43 -1.57 27.04
N ALA A 577 -2.12 -0.97 26.07
CA ALA A 577 -2.97 -1.66 25.12
C ALA A 577 -2.15 -2.12 23.91
N CYS A 578 -2.35 -3.36 23.45
CA CYS A 578 -1.88 -3.75 22.12
C CYS A 578 -3.06 -3.69 21.15
N THR A 579 -3.05 -2.73 20.22
CA THR A 579 -4.12 -2.50 19.25
C THR A 579 -3.60 -2.38 17.81
N ARG A 580 -4.48 -2.54 16.81
CA ARG A 580 -4.10 -2.42 15.39
C ARG A 580 -3.82 -0.98 14.95
N ALA A 581 -4.25 0.02 15.73
CA ALA A 581 -3.95 1.43 15.46
C ALA A 581 -2.51 1.79 15.88
N GLU A 582 -1.94 1.06 16.85
CA GLU A 582 -0.66 1.36 17.48
C GLU A 582 0.48 0.56 16.87
N GLY A 583 0.59 0.59 15.53
CA GLY A 583 1.58 -0.16 14.76
C GLY A 583 3.04 0.14 15.15
N SER A 584 3.31 1.30 15.75
CA SER A 584 4.60 1.63 16.36
C SER A 584 4.98 0.68 17.50
N MET A 585 4.06 0.36 18.41
CA MET A 585 4.33 -0.53 19.54
C MET A 585 4.64 -1.95 19.06
N LEU A 586 3.88 -2.47 18.09
CA LEU A 586 4.11 -3.80 17.53
C LEU A 586 5.48 -3.86 16.83
N GLY A 587 5.79 -2.89 15.96
CA GLY A 587 7.08 -2.82 15.27
C GLY A 587 8.27 -2.63 16.21
N SER A 588 8.12 -1.89 17.31
CA SER A 588 9.16 -1.76 18.34
C SER A 588 9.38 -3.05 19.15
N LEU A 589 8.33 -3.82 19.41
CA LEU A 589 8.47 -5.16 20.02
C LEU A 589 9.14 -6.15 19.08
N GLU A 590 8.82 -6.12 17.78
CA GLU A 590 9.46 -6.99 16.78
C GLU A 590 10.93 -6.61 16.57
N PHE A 591 11.26 -5.31 16.57
CA PHE A 591 12.64 -4.84 16.61
C PHE A 591 13.38 -5.35 17.87
N CYS A 592 12.78 -5.25 19.05
CA CYS A 592 13.39 -5.69 20.30
C CYS A 592 13.56 -7.22 20.38
N ALA A 593 12.56 -7.99 19.94
CA ALA A 593 12.66 -9.44 19.76
C ALA A 593 13.71 -9.83 18.70
N GLY A 594 14.16 -8.88 17.87
CA GLY A 594 15.34 -9.01 17.03
C GLY A 594 16.67 -8.88 17.81
N LEU A 595 16.76 -7.96 18.78
CA LEU A 595 17.97 -7.68 19.57
C LEU A 595 18.36 -8.79 20.58
N GLY A 596 17.75 -9.97 20.51
CA GLY A 596 18.04 -11.09 21.40
C GLY A 596 17.18 -11.18 22.66
N THR A 597 16.23 -10.25 22.87
CA THR A 597 15.24 -10.30 23.95
C THR A 597 14.47 -11.62 23.96
N GLN A 598 14.33 -12.23 25.14
CA GLN A 598 13.62 -13.52 25.31
C GLN A 598 12.40 -13.44 26.23
N LEU A 599 12.12 -12.29 26.85
CA LEU A 599 10.89 -12.08 27.61
C LEU A 599 10.17 -10.81 27.15
N ILE A 600 8.88 -10.92 26.83
CA ILE A 600 7.97 -9.78 26.73
C ILE A 600 7.05 -9.80 27.95
N LEU A 601 7.02 -8.72 28.72
CA LEU A 601 6.10 -8.53 29.83
C LEU A 601 5.05 -7.47 29.48
N VAL A 602 3.77 -7.85 29.47
CA VAL A 602 2.65 -6.91 29.41
C VAL A 602 2.26 -6.54 30.85
N LEU A 603 2.53 -5.30 31.24
CA LEU A 603 2.48 -4.81 32.61
C LEU A 603 1.34 -3.79 32.80
N GLY A 604 0.22 -4.26 33.34
CA GLY A 604 -0.89 -3.43 33.81
C GLY A 604 -0.61 -2.78 35.16
N HIS A 605 -1.51 -1.89 35.61
CA HIS A 605 -1.45 -1.30 36.94
C HIS A 605 -2.84 -1.07 37.53
N SER A 606 -2.97 -1.22 38.86
CA SER A 606 -4.26 -1.24 39.57
C SER A 606 -5.11 0.02 39.41
N ASN A 607 -4.50 1.18 39.20
CA ASN A 607 -5.15 2.49 39.12
C ASN A 607 -5.05 3.10 37.71
N CYS A 608 -5.36 2.31 36.67
CA CYS A 608 -5.22 2.74 35.28
C CYS A 608 -6.28 3.77 34.86
N ARG A 609 -5.87 5.04 34.69
CA ARG A 609 -6.79 6.13 34.31
C ARG A 609 -7.40 5.94 32.92
N ALA A 610 -6.70 5.30 31.99
CA ALA A 610 -7.24 4.98 30.66
C ALA A 610 -8.42 3.98 30.74
N LEU A 611 -8.30 2.92 31.57
CA LEU A 611 -9.40 1.98 31.80
C LEU A 611 -10.56 2.62 32.60
N LYS A 612 -10.27 3.50 33.57
CA LYS A 612 -11.31 4.29 34.26
C LYS A 612 -12.10 5.18 33.29
N SER A 613 -11.43 5.86 32.36
CA SER A 613 -12.09 6.64 31.31
C SER A 613 -12.87 5.75 30.33
N ALA A 614 -12.32 4.58 29.97
CA ALA A 614 -12.97 3.66 29.05
C ALA A 614 -14.27 3.02 29.60
N ALA A 615 -14.33 2.76 30.91
CA ALA A 615 -15.54 2.30 31.59
C ALA A 615 -16.68 3.34 31.55
N GLN A 616 -16.35 4.63 31.47
CA GLN A 616 -17.33 5.71 31.39
C GLN A 616 -17.91 5.92 29.97
N VAL A 617 -17.36 5.24 28.94
CA VAL A 617 -17.81 5.36 27.55
C VAL A 617 -19.12 4.59 27.34
N ARG A 618 -20.25 5.30 27.47
CA ARG A 618 -21.59 4.81 27.07
C ARG A 618 -21.78 5.01 25.56
N HIS A 619 -21.65 3.94 24.78
CA HIS A 619 -21.86 4.00 23.32
C HIS A 619 -23.36 4.02 22.97
N GLU A 620 -23.99 5.19 23.11
CA GLU A 620 -25.22 5.54 22.39
C GLU A 620 -24.90 6.61 21.35
N GLY A 621 -24.85 6.23 20.07
CA GLY A 621 -24.88 7.14 18.92
C GLY A 621 -23.61 7.93 18.56
N ALA A 622 -22.69 8.19 19.49
CA ALA A 622 -21.45 8.94 19.19
C ALA A 622 -20.49 8.16 18.27
N ALA A 623 -19.92 8.84 17.28
CA ALA A 623 -18.81 8.36 16.45
C ALA A 623 -17.46 8.73 17.08
N ASP A 624 -16.39 7.99 16.75
CA ASP A 624 -15.05 8.27 17.29
C ASP A 624 -14.47 9.56 16.65
N GLU A 625 -14.52 10.68 17.38
CA GLU A 625 -14.07 11.99 16.87
C GLU A 625 -12.55 12.24 17.04
N SER A 626 -11.86 11.49 17.90
CA SER A 626 -10.40 11.59 18.08
C SER A 626 -9.68 10.24 18.27
N PRO A 627 -8.33 10.20 18.11
CA PRO A 627 -7.53 9.01 18.42
C PRO A 627 -7.60 8.57 19.90
N VAL A 628 -7.92 9.49 20.83
CA VAL A 628 -8.13 9.14 22.24
C VAL A 628 -9.44 8.39 22.40
N ASP A 629 -10.50 8.83 21.73
CA ASP A 629 -11.81 8.17 21.77
C ASP A 629 -11.74 6.76 21.17
N ALA A 630 -11.03 6.58 20.04
CA ALA A 630 -10.79 5.27 19.45
C ALA A 630 -10.03 4.30 20.39
N LEU A 631 -9.08 4.81 21.18
CA LEU A 631 -8.39 4.03 22.22
C LEU A 631 -9.33 3.69 23.38
N LEU A 632 -10.11 4.65 23.88
CA LEU A 632 -11.07 4.43 24.97
C LEU A 632 -12.20 3.49 24.55
N ALA A 633 -12.71 3.60 23.32
CA ALA A 633 -13.66 2.67 22.72
C ALA A 633 -13.08 1.25 22.64
N SER A 634 -11.84 1.11 22.18
CA SER A 634 -11.12 -0.17 22.17
C SER A 634 -10.99 -0.76 23.57
N LEU A 635 -10.64 0.05 24.58
CA LEU A 635 -10.55 -0.38 25.98
C LEU A 635 -11.92 -0.69 26.61
N SER A 636 -13.00 0.00 26.22
CA SER A 636 -14.34 -0.18 26.79
C SER A 636 -14.86 -1.62 26.65
N VAL A 637 -14.38 -2.35 25.64
CA VAL A 637 -14.71 -3.76 25.40
C VAL A 637 -14.30 -4.66 26.58
N VAL A 638 -13.16 -4.40 27.24
CA VAL A 638 -12.73 -5.19 28.42
C VAL A 638 -13.34 -4.70 29.72
N CYS A 639 -13.75 -3.42 29.81
CA CYS A 639 -14.59 -2.92 30.89
C CYS A 639 -15.95 -3.61 30.89
N ARG A 640 -16.65 -3.63 29.74
CA ARG A 640 -17.98 -4.25 29.58
C ARG A 640 -17.96 -5.77 29.77
N GLU A 641 -16.88 -6.45 29.38
CA GLU A 641 -16.73 -7.88 29.65
C GLU A 641 -16.44 -8.16 31.12
N ALA A 642 -15.78 -7.24 31.86
CA ALA A 642 -15.64 -7.34 33.31
C ALA A 642 -16.98 -7.13 34.03
N GLU A 643 -17.72 -6.07 33.70
CA GLU A 643 -19.08 -5.78 34.19
C GLU A 643 -20.01 -6.99 33.98
N LYS A 644 -20.01 -7.56 32.78
CA LYS A 644 -20.83 -8.72 32.41
C LYS A 644 -20.46 -10.00 33.15
N ARG A 645 -19.19 -10.18 33.55
CA ARG A 645 -18.72 -11.36 34.31
C ARG A 645 -18.99 -11.26 35.80
N LEU A 646 -18.92 -10.06 36.37
CA LEU A 646 -19.10 -9.83 37.81
C LEU A 646 -20.54 -9.51 38.19
N GLY A 647 -21.31 -8.91 37.29
CA GLY A 647 -22.65 -8.40 37.59
C GLY A 647 -22.59 -7.10 38.42
N PRO A 648 -23.57 -6.82 39.28
CA PRO A 648 -23.64 -5.58 40.06
C PRO A 648 -22.63 -5.60 41.24
N VAL A 649 -21.40 -5.18 40.97
CA VAL A 649 -20.29 -5.02 41.94
C VAL A 649 -19.75 -3.58 41.93
N SER A 650 -18.71 -3.29 42.71
CA SER A 650 -18.11 -1.95 42.72
C SER A 650 -17.32 -1.63 41.44
N GLU A 651 -17.21 -0.33 41.09
CA GLU A 651 -16.35 0.14 39.99
C GLU A 651 -14.88 -0.30 40.16
N GLU A 652 -14.43 -0.48 41.40
CA GLU A 652 -13.07 -0.94 41.71
C GLU A 652 -12.86 -2.41 41.35
N GLU A 653 -13.85 -3.28 41.60
CA GLU A 653 -13.83 -4.69 41.20
C GLU A 653 -13.92 -4.85 39.68
N VAL A 654 -14.79 -4.06 39.03
CA VAL A 654 -14.83 -3.96 37.56
C VAL A 654 -13.47 -3.54 37.00
N LEU A 655 -12.84 -2.50 37.56
CA LEU A 655 -11.54 -2.02 37.10
C LEU A 655 -10.42 -3.04 37.30
N LYS A 656 -10.40 -3.75 38.45
CA LYS A 656 -9.43 -4.82 38.73
C LYS A 656 -9.51 -5.91 37.66
N LEU A 657 -10.70 -6.45 37.39
CA LEU A 657 -10.88 -7.48 36.37
C LEU A 657 -10.65 -6.93 34.95
N ALA A 658 -11.10 -5.70 34.64
CA ALA A 658 -10.85 -5.06 33.35
C ALA A 658 -9.35 -4.88 33.09
N THR A 659 -8.54 -4.64 34.13
CA THR A 659 -7.07 -4.55 34.02
C THR A 659 -6.45 -5.91 33.68
N GLU A 660 -6.90 -7.00 34.30
CA GLU A 660 -6.48 -8.37 33.95
C GLU A 660 -6.88 -8.75 32.53
N LEU A 661 -8.15 -8.54 32.18
CA LEU A 661 -8.66 -8.80 30.82
C LEU A 661 -7.93 -7.97 29.77
N ASN A 662 -7.52 -6.74 30.10
CA ASN A 662 -6.74 -5.89 29.20
C ASN A 662 -5.30 -6.40 29.00
N VAL A 663 -4.63 -6.82 30.08
CA VAL A 663 -3.28 -7.44 30.01
C VAL A 663 -3.35 -8.71 29.16
N LEU A 664 -4.27 -9.63 29.47
CA LEU A 664 -4.45 -10.88 28.72
C LEU A 664 -4.79 -10.62 27.25
N ARG A 665 -5.74 -9.72 26.96
CA ARG A 665 -6.08 -9.33 25.58
C ARG A 665 -4.90 -8.72 24.83
N SER A 666 -4.02 -7.98 25.52
CA SER A 666 -2.82 -7.41 24.91
C SER A 666 -1.75 -8.48 24.63
N MET A 667 -1.55 -9.45 25.52
CA MET A 667 -0.69 -10.62 25.25
C MET A 667 -1.21 -11.44 24.06
N ASP A 668 -2.50 -11.76 24.08
CA ASP A 668 -3.20 -12.47 23.00
C ASP A 668 -3.12 -11.71 21.68
N PHE A 669 -3.19 -10.37 21.71
CA PHE A 669 -2.98 -9.53 20.54
C PHE A 669 -1.56 -9.70 19.97
N LEU A 670 -0.52 -9.68 20.81
CA LEU A 670 0.86 -9.87 20.35
C LEU A 670 1.05 -11.25 19.72
N LEU A 671 0.58 -12.31 20.39
CA LEU A 671 0.62 -13.68 19.89
C LEU A 671 -0.21 -13.87 18.60
N LYS A 672 -1.30 -13.11 18.44
CA LYS A 672 -2.19 -13.18 17.26
C LYS A 672 -1.68 -12.38 16.07
N TYR A 673 -1.05 -11.21 16.27
CA TYR A 673 -0.76 -10.25 15.20
C TYR A 673 0.73 -10.00 14.92
N SER A 674 1.64 -10.19 15.88
CA SER A 674 3.07 -10.29 15.53
C SER A 674 3.35 -11.65 14.90
N ARG A 675 4.17 -11.69 13.86
CA ARG A 675 4.67 -12.96 13.32
C ARG A 675 5.86 -13.44 14.16
N LEU A 676 6.84 -12.55 14.35
CA LEU A 676 8.11 -12.85 15.00
C LEU A 676 7.93 -13.30 16.45
N VAL A 677 7.08 -12.64 17.24
CA VAL A 677 6.83 -13.01 18.64
C VAL A 677 6.28 -14.44 18.72
N ARG A 678 5.26 -14.76 17.93
CA ARG A 678 4.62 -16.08 17.89
C ARG A 678 5.56 -17.19 17.38
N GLU A 679 6.39 -16.91 16.36
CA GLU A 679 7.35 -17.89 15.86
C GLU A 679 8.48 -18.15 16.88
N ARG A 680 9.01 -17.12 17.56
CA ARG A 680 9.96 -17.33 18.66
C ARG A 680 9.34 -18.07 19.84
N VAL A 681 8.09 -17.75 20.20
CA VAL A 681 7.33 -18.44 21.27
C VAL A 681 7.17 -19.93 20.99
N ARG A 682 6.78 -20.33 19.78
CA ARG A 682 6.67 -21.76 19.41
C ARG A 682 7.97 -22.54 19.60
N LYS A 683 9.11 -21.91 19.27
CA LYS A 683 10.43 -22.53 19.41
C LYS A 683 11.01 -22.49 20.82
N GLY A 684 10.34 -21.84 21.79
CA GLY A 684 10.92 -21.55 23.11
C GLY A 684 12.03 -20.49 23.10
N GLU A 685 12.17 -19.71 22.02
CA GLU A 685 13.14 -18.61 21.87
C GLU A 685 12.65 -17.29 22.52
N LEU A 686 11.42 -17.26 23.05
CA LEU A 686 10.74 -16.08 23.62
C LEU A 686 9.53 -16.53 24.47
N GLU A 687 9.18 -15.81 25.53
CA GLU A 687 7.90 -15.96 26.23
C GLU A 687 7.16 -14.62 26.36
N VAL A 688 5.82 -14.65 26.32
CA VAL A 688 4.96 -13.48 26.59
C VAL A 688 4.22 -13.70 27.92
N HIS A 689 4.55 -12.88 28.92
CA HIS A 689 3.97 -12.92 30.26
C HIS A 689 3.09 -11.71 30.53
N GLY A 690 2.06 -11.90 31.35
CA GLY A 690 1.26 -10.82 31.92
C GLY A 690 1.70 -10.51 33.36
N ALA A 691 1.59 -9.25 33.76
CA ALA A 691 1.69 -8.85 35.16
C ALA A 691 0.86 -7.59 35.44
N ILE A 692 0.55 -7.36 36.72
CA ILE A 692 -0.06 -6.13 37.21
C ILE A 692 0.71 -5.66 38.44
N PHE A 693 1.04 -4.37 38.53
CA PHE A 693 1.58 -3.77 39.74
C PHE A 693 0.59 -2.85 40.45
N ASP A 694 0.74 -2.69 41.76
CA ASP A 694 -0.13 -1.84 42.60
C ASP A 694 0.55 -0.53 43.03
N GLU A 695 -0.11 0.23 43.91
CA GLU A 695 0.37 1.55 44.37
C GLU A 695 1.58 1.47 45.32
N THR A 696 1.89 0.28 45.86
CA THR A 696 3.15 0.01 46.58
C THR A 696 4.30 -0.33 45.61
N GLY A 697 3.96 -0.65 44.35
CA GLY A 697 4.88 -1.19 43.36
C GLY A 697 5.02 -2.72 43.43
N ALA A 698 4.17 -3.43 44.16
CA ALA A 698 4.23 -4.89 44.21
C ALA A 698 3.71 -5.49 42.90
N VAL A 699 4.53 -6.30 42.22
CA VAL A 699 4.21 -6.89 40.91
C VAL A 699 3.66 -8.30 41.09
N ARG A 700 2.38 -8.50 40.76
CA ARG A 700 1.75 -9.81 40.63
C ARG A 700 1.82 -10.27 39.18
N PHE A 701 2.56 -11.35 38.94
CA PHE A 701 2.63 -12.01 37.63
C PHE A 701 1.37 -12.86 37.39
N LEU A 702 0.88 -12.84 36.15
CA LEU A 702 -0.26 -13.64 35.67
C LEU A 702 0.19 -14.88 34.89
N GLY A 703 1.48 -14.95 34.50
CA GLY A 703 2.03 -16.02 33.68
C GLY A 703 1.77 -15.83 32.18
N CYS A 704 1.93 -16.91 31.41
CA CYS A 704 1.63 -16.99 29.98
C CYS A 704 0.10 -17.03 29.73
N SER A 705 -0.38 -16.53 28.59
CA SER A 705 -1.81 -16.65 28.26
C SER A 705 -2.18 -18.07 27.81
N PRO A 706 -3.46 -18.49 27.92
CA PRO A 706 -3.91 -19.80 27.41
C PRO A 706 -3.65 -20.01 25.91
N GLN A 707 -3.52 -18.92 25.14
CA GLN A 707 -3.19 -19.00 23.72
C GLN A 707 -1.70 -19.30 23.49
N GLN A 708 -0.79 -18.86 24.37
CA GLN A 708 0.59 -19.33 24.36
C GLN A 708 0.71 -20.80 24.75
N GLN A 709 -0.08 -21.26 25.74
CA GLN A 709 -0.12 -22.68 26.14
C GLN A 709 -0.61 -23.56 24.97
N SER A 710 -1.74 -23.21 24.35
CA SER A 710 -2.28 -23.92 23.18
C SER A 710 -1.31 -23.92 21.98
N LEU A 711 -0.54 -22.84 21.76
CA LEU A 711 0.49 -22.79 20.71
C LEU A 711 1.62 -23.80 20.92
N LEU A 712 2.00 -24.09 22.17
CA LEU A 712 3.04 -25.07 22.52
C LEU A 712 2.50 -26.52 22.48
N GLU A 713 1.24 -26.72 22.88
CA GLU A 713 0.57 -28.03 22.85
C GLU A 713 0.36 -28.56 21.42
N CYS A 714 0.12 -27.68 20.44
CA CYS A 714 -0.06 -28.08 19.05
C CYS A 714 1.18 -28.75 18.44
N ASP A 715 2.38 -28.20 18.66
CA ASP A 715 3.61 -28.75 18.09
C ASP A 715 4.04 -30.04 18.84
N ALA A 716 3.79 -30.14 20.15
CA ALA A 716 3.97 -31.37 20.92
C ALA A 716 3.06 -32.55 20.48
N ALA A 717 1.98 -32.27 19.75
CA ALA A 717 1.18 -33.27 19.04
C ALA A 717 1.71 -33.57 17.63
N LEU A 718 2.27 -32.58 16.93
CA LEU A 718 2.85 -32.73 15.60
C LEU A 718 4.13 -33.57 15.61
N ASP A 719 5.05 -33.32 16.55
CA ASP A 719 6.31 -34.07 16.68
C ASP A 719 6.06 -35.56 16.99
N LYS A 720 4.99 -35.88 17.73
CA LYS A 720 4.55 -37.26 17.98
C LYS A 720 3.98 -37.97 16.74
N VAL A 721 3.57 -37.22 15.71
CA VAL A 721 3.07 -37.75 14.43
C VAL A 721 4.20 -37.83 13.38
N LEU A 722 5.24 -37.01 13.51
CA LEU A 722 6.40 -36.99 12.62
C LEU A 722 7.58 -37.86 13.09
N GLY A 723 7.59 -38.27 14.36
CA GLY A 723 8.61 -39.13 14.98
C GLY A 723 8.19 -40.58 15.27
N ALA A 724 7.21 -41.13 14.52
CA ALA A 724 6.61 -42.45 14.72
C ALA A 724 6.64 -43.31 13.44
#